data_AF-W9XW87-F1
#
_entry.id   AF-W9XW87-F1
#
_cell.length_a   1.000
_cell.length_b   1.000
_cell.length_c   1.000
_cell.angle_alpha   90.00
_cell.angle_beta   90.00
_cell.angle_gamma   90.00
#
_symmetry.space_group_name_H-M   'P 1'
#
loop_
_entity.id
_entity.type
_entity.pdbx_description
1 polymer ?
#
loop_
_entity_poly.entity_id
_entity_poly.type
_entity_poly.pdbx_seq_one_letter_code
_entity_poly.pdbx_strand_id
1 'polypeptide(L)'
;MAATTASSPSQPRPLDSFRPMTPPSPVIEATTAFDQPVKLKGRHRLLQGLQRMSSSPSLAKLGRTRSSEKVYKSGQKASISCVSLGSPSSSYPLSPPNSYTSHLSNGFSTAPTTPGSPGSQQSYFESNSRLRPLGPSEIATVPVPIDIRTSKPISTPLPEISEKPFPRRPDFNFWKDLPHEVRIHVLAFLSPKEIIRVSAVSKEWHDMCFDGQLWTSLDCQSYYQQITSDALIKIMLNAGAFVKNLNLRGCVQLRDQWLSLGTRMTNQECRNLESFSIEGCKIERSSIHFFLLRNPRLIHINMPSMQNINNATMKIIASHCPQLELLNIDWCSQIDTRGLKKVIQSCPNLRDLRASEVKGLDDNEFMLELFQRNTLERLILQHCDSLTDEALQTMVHGVDPDRDILTDRPLVPPRRLRHLDISRCRGLTDTGVQSLTHNVPYLEGFRLCQNTALTDDALDSLLQTTNRLTHLEVEEVELLSNAALMNLSRSPAAATLEHLSISYCERIGDVGVLPLLQACPNIKSLCLDNTRISDLVLMEASEQVRKRGSTTKKSQLPKKGLELVAFDCANVTWAGVREILQGNGRVMQGRKKSVVQKTNFVGEDGEREEVRKVVEIQTLLYPTQVIHLKAFYGWQQTVEEHYKRCISGRWGAAARLEAKWAEWMVASEEVGVAAQGWNSRRRRRRARDAENRVRDDEDGAAQDTATGDEDGSGLEFATGHTPRGGRRRARSGGCMVM
;
A
#
# COMPACT_ATOMS: atom_id res chain seq x y z
N MET A 1 -53.23 53.05 -49.81
CA MET A 1 -52.82 53.31 -51.20
C MET A 1 -51.49 52.60 -51.44
N ALA A 2 -51.51 51.64 -52.37
CA ALA A 2 -50.42 51.05 -53.17
C ALA A 2 -49.14 50.49 -52.47
N ALA A 3 -48.49 49.40 -52.90
CA ALA A 3 -48.81 48.25 -53.76
C ALA A 3 -47.59 47.27 -53.73
N THR A 4 -47.85 45.94 -53.67
CA THR A 4 -47.28 44.83 -54.51
C THR A 4 -45.74 44.64 -54.64
N THR A 5 -45.11 43.44 -54.67
CA THR A 5 -45.53 42.03 -54.92
C THR A 5 -44.36 41.02 -54.85
N ALA A 6 -44.70 39.78 -54.44
CA ALA A 6 -44.29 38.45 -54.96
C ALA A 6 -42.86 37.90 -54.67
N SER A 7 -42.63 36.60 -54.34
CA SER A 7 -43.39 35.38 -54.63
C SER A 7 -43.07 34.20 -53.66
N SER A 8 -44.11 33.40 -53.43
CA SER A 8 -44.21 32.05 -52.82
C SER A 8 -43.95 30.95 -53.91
N PRO A 9 -44.21 29.61 -53.78
CA PRO A 9 -45.04 28.88 -52.79
C PRO A 9 -44.51 27.45 -52.35
N SER A 10 -44.82 26.97 -51.14
CA SER A 10 -45.93 26.08 -50.69
C SER A 10 -45.61 24.57 -50.56
N GLN A 11 -45.49 24.12 -49.30
CA GLN A 11 -46.20 23.01 -48.59
C GLN A 11 -47.12 22.05 -49.39
N PRO A 12 -47.38 20.77 -48.96
CA PRO A 12 -48.00 20.45 -47.64
C PRO A 12 -47.74 19.05 -46.99
N ARG A 13 -48.21 18.88 -45.73
CA ARG A 13 -48.48 17.61 -44.97
C ARG A 13 -49.74 16.90 -45.54
N PRO A 14 -50.16 15.62 -45.24
CA PRO A 14 -50.20 14.93 -43.93
C PRO A 14 -50.25 13.35 -43.87
N LEU A 15 -50.32 12.81 -42.63
CA LEU A 15 -51.01 11.59 -42.06
C LEU A 15 -50.90 10.14 -42.63
N ASP A 16 -50.60 9.24 -41.67
CA ASP A 16 -51.04 7.86 -41.36
C ASP A 16 -50.92 6.61 -42.28
N SER A 17 -50.31 5.58 -41.65
CA SER A 17 -50.50 4.10 -41.74
C SER A 17 -50.38 3.39 -43.09
N PHE A 18 -49.45 2.42 -43.20
CA PHE A 18 -49.61 1.04 -43.73
C PHE A 18 -48.24 0.33 -43.75
N ARG A 19 -48.17 -0.93 -43.30
CA ARG A 19 -47.04 -1.86 -43.53
C ARG A 19 -46.75 -1.99 -45.05
N PRO A 20 -45.49 -2.22 -45.48
CA PRO A 20 -45.16 -3.59 -45.92
C PRO A 20 -43.69 -4.04 -45.77
N MET A 21 -43.58 -5.36 -45.63
CA MET A 21 -42.65 -6.33 -46.22
C MET A 21 -41.25 -5.91 -46.72
N THR A 22 -40.27 -6.67 -46.23
CA THR A 22 -38.90 -6.87 -46.72
C THR A 22 -38.81 -7.24 -48.21
N PRO A 23 -37.85 -6.69 -48.97
CA PRO A 23 -37.39 -7.24 -50.23
C PRO A 23 -36.01 -7.94 -50.12
N PRO A 24 -35.62 -8.74 -51.14
CA PRO A 24 -34.89 -9.98 -50.96
C PRO A 24 -33.41 -9.95 -51.38
N SER A 25 -32.68 -10.97 -50.95
CA SER A 25 -31.30 -11.30 -51.31
C SER A 25 -31.13 -11.67 -52.80
N PRO A 26 -29.97 -11.40 -53.42
CA PRO A 26 -29.69 -11.90 -54.76
C PRO A 26 -29.13 -13.32 -54.74
N VAL A 27 -29.60 -14.11 -55.71
CA VAL A 27 -29.21 -15.48 -56.05
C VAL A 27 -28.08 -15.42 -57.09
N ILE A 28 -27.03 -16.25 -56.93
CA ILE A 28 -26.25 -16.80 -58.05
C ILE A 28 -26.07 -18.31 -57.82
N GLU A 29 -26.18 -19.02 -58.92
CA GLU A 29 -26.50 -20.43 -59.12
C GLU A 29 -25.39 -21.45 -58.82
N ALA A 30 -25.84 -22.70 -58.75
CA ALA A 30 -25.14 -23.93 -58.41
C ALA A 30 -24.15 -24.44 -59.46
N THR A 31 -23.21 -25.30 -59.03
CA THR A 31 -22.95 -26.61 -59.68
C THR A 31 -22.03 -27.52 -58.84
N THR A 32 -22.52 -28.76 -58.66
CA THR A 32 -21.82 -30.06 -58.53
C THR A 32 -21.10 -30.50 -57.24
N ALA A 33 -21.72 -31.54 -56.66
CA ALA A 33 -21.36 -32.54 -55.65
C ALA A 33 -19.92 -33.12 -55.67
N PHE A 34 -19.40 -33.57 -54.51
CA PHE A 34 -19.43 -34.99 -54.06
C PHE A 34 -18.76 -35.19 -52.67
N ASP A 35 -19.52 -35.85 -51.79
CA ASP A 35 -19.21 -36.72 -50.64
C ASP A 35 -18.26 -36.36 -49.47
N GLN A 36 -18.89 -36.30 -48.28
CA GLN A 36 -18.28 -36.56 -46.97
C GLN A 36 -18.06 -38.07 -46.74
N PRO A 37 -16.97 -38.51 -46.09
CA PRO A 37 -16.93 -39.87 -45.57
C PRO A 37 -17.55 -39.99 -44.16
N VAL A 38 -18.37 -41.02 -44.06
CA VAL A 38 -19.19 -41.50 -42.94
C VAL A 38 -18.34 -41.91 -41.71
N LYS A 39 -18.90 -41.64 -40.51
CA LYS A 39 -18.39 -42.14 -39.22
C LYS A 39 -18.52 -43.66 -39.13
N LEU A 40 -17.40 -44.39 -39.04
CA LEU A 40 -17.39 -45.83 -38.79
C LEU A 40 -17.16 -46.14 -37.30
N LYS A 41 -18.09 -46.90 -36.71
CA LYS A 41 -18.01 -47.49 -35.35
C LYS A 41 -17.41 -48.90 -35.41
N GLY A 42 -16.72 -49.31 -34.35
CA GLY A 42 -16.40 -50.72 -34.08
C GLY A 42 -15.09 -51.26 -34.66
N ARG A 43 -14.90 -52.58 -34.51
CA ARG A 43 -13.67 -53.43 -34.53
C ARG A 43 -12.64 -53.23 -35.66
N HIS A 44 -12.86 -52.34 -36.63
CA HIS A 44 -11.88 -52.02 -37.68
C HIS A 44 -10.75 -51.08 -37.26
N ARG A 45 -10.79 -50.48 -36.05
CA ARG A 45 -9.69 -49.65 -35.52
C ARG A 45 -8.50 -50.45 -34.94
N LEU A 46 -8.65 -51.77 -34.78
CA LEU A 46 -7.66 -52.63 -34.11
C LEU A 46 -6.69 -53.33 -35.10
N LEU A 47 -7.04 -53.39 -36.39
CA LEU A 47 -6.22 -54.06 -37.42
C LEU A 47 -5.26 -53.15 -38.18
N GLN A 48 -5.35 -51.82 -38.00
CA GLN A 48 -4.37 -50.88 -38.56
C GLN A 48 -3.19 -50.59 -37.61
N GLY A 49 -3.27 -51.05 -36.35
CA GLY A 49 -2.20 -50.93 -35.35
C GLY A 49 -1.13 -52.04 -35.40
N LEU A 50 -1.30 -53.06 -36.24
CA LEU A 50 -0.42 -54.23 -36.31
C LEU A 50 0.49 -54.29 -37.56
N GLN A 51 0.40 -53.31 -38.46
CA GLN A 51 1.32 -53.18 -39.60
C GLN A 51 2.13 -51.89 -39.49
N ARG A 52 3.15 -51.93 -38.61
CA ARG A 52 4.44 -51.22 -38.72
C ARG A 52 5.31 -51.55 -37.50
N MET A 53 5.58 -52.84 -37.34
CA MET A 53 6.79 -53.34 -36.66
C MET A 53 7.52 -54.23 -37.66
N SER A 54 8.86 -54.24 -37.58
CA SER A 54 9.86 -54.72 -38.56
C SER A 54 10.05 -53.73 -39.73
N SER A 55 11.24 -53.20 -39.99
CA SER A 55 12.55 -53.86 -40.04
C SER A 55 13.70 -52.94 -39.58
N SER A 56 14.67 -53.54 -38.89
CA SER A 56 15.99 -52.97 -38.61
C SER A 56 16.92 -53.12 -39.84
N PRO A 57 18.07 -52.42 -39.86
CA PRO A 57 19.30 -53.15 -39.55
C PRO A 57 20.23 -52.40 -38.59
N SER A 58 21.01 -53.19 -37.83
CA SER A 58 22.03 -52.76 -36.87
C SER A 58 23.43 -53.10 -37.38
N LEU A 59 24.43 -52.40 -36.80
CA LEU A 59 25.91 -52.55 -36.81
C LEU A 59 26.63 -51.48 -37.65
N ALA A 60 27.68 -50.79 -37.19
CA ALA A 60 28.58 -51.03 -36.05
C ALA A 60 29.20 -49.74 -35.46
N LYS A 61 29.59 -49.89 -34.19
CA LYS A 61 30.43 -49.08 -33.30
C LYS A 61 31.43 -48.09 -33.94
N LEU A 62 31.46 -46.85 -33.42
CA LEU A 62 32.71 -46.21 -32.97
C LEU A 62 32.41 -45.14 -31.92
N GLY A 63 33.02 -45.25 -30.74
CA GLY A 63 32.86 -44.30 -29.64
C GLY A 63 33.70 -43.03 -29.84
N ARG A 64 33.22 -41.91 -29.29
CA ARG A 64 34.06 -40.80 -28.78
C ARG A 64 33.22 -39.82 -27.93
N THR A 65 33.61 -39.76 -26.66
CA THR A 65 33.66 -38.61 -25.74
C THR A 65 32.80 -37.37 -26.00
N ARG A 66 31.91 -37.06 -25.03
CA ARG A 66 31.34 -35.73 -24.79
C ARG A 66 32.45 -34.74 -24.42
N SER A 67 32.48 -33.58 -25.06
CA SER A 67 33.24 -32.41 -24.62
C SER A 67 32.31 -31.25 -24.27
N SER A 68 32.44 -30.85 -23.01
CA SER A 68 32.00 -29.66 -22.28
C SER A 68 31.78 -28.37 -23.08
N GLU A 69 30.75 -27.64 -22.63
CA GLU A 69 30.48 -26.21 -22.81
C GLU A 69 31.73 -25.33 -22.71
N LYS A 70 31.79 -24.30 -23.57
CA LYS A 70 32.65 -23.12 -23.39
C LYS A 70 31.78 -21.93 -23.01
N VAL A 71 32.03 -21.45 -21.79
CA VAL A 71 31.61 -20.19 -21.20
C VAL A 71 32.22 -19.01 -21.99
N TYR A 72 31.39 -18.06 -22.41
CA TYR A 72 31.86 -16.77 -22.91
C TYR A 72 32.22 -15.85 -21.73
N LYS A 73 33.52 -15.51 -21.62
CA LYS A 73 34.01 -14.40 -20.80
C LYS A 73 33.86 -13.10 -21.60
N SER A 74 33.24 -12.10 -20.99
CA SER A 74 33.10 -10.75 -21.53
C SER A 74 34.42 -9.97 -21.40
N GLY A 75 34.89 -9.39 -22.51
CA GLY A 75 36.09 -8.55 -22.51
C GLY A 75 36.53 -8.14 -23.92
N GLN A 76 36.05 -6.97 -24.34
CA GLN A 76 36.54 -6.09 -25.43
C GLN A 76 36.03 -6.26 -26.88
N LYS A 77 35.45 -5.14 -27.34
CA LYS A 77 35.44 -4.48 -28.68
C LYS A 77 34.97 -5.23 -29.94
N ALA A 78 33.78 -4.82 -30.37
CA ALA A 78 33.27 -4.57 -31.74
C ALA A 78 33.26 -5.71 -32.79
N SER A 79 32.08 -5.97 -33.39
CA SER A 79 31.75 -5.66 -34.81
C SER A 79 30.45 -6.36 -35.27
N ILE A 80 29.41 -5.54 -35.52
CA ILE A 80 28.42 -5.54 -36.62
C ILE A 80 28.24 -6.85 -37.43
N SER A 81 27.01 -7.39 -37.49
CA SER A 81 26.25 -7.56 -38.75
C SER A 81 24.85 -8.23 -38.60
N CYS A 82 23.87 -7.50 -39.15
CA CYS A 82 22.60 -7.84 -39.82
C CYS A 82 21.73 -9.05 -39.40
N VAL A 83 20.46 -8.77 -39.03
CA VAL A 83 19.23 -9.16 -39.77
C VAL A 83 18.11 -8.15 -39.47
N SER A 84 17.34 -7.83 -40.51
CA SER A 84 16.44 -6.69 -40.69
C SER A 84 15.06 -6.78 -40.03
N LEU A 85 14.45 -5.58 -39.98
CA LEU A 85 13.14 -5.15 -39.51
C LEU A 85 11.94 -5.73 -40.31
N GLY A 86 10.79 -5.77 -39.65
CA GLY A 86 9.47 -5.82 -40.28
C GLY A 86 8.37 -5.39 -39.31
N SER A 87 7.89 -4.16 -39.45
CA SER A 87 6.67 -3.63 -38.79
C SER A 87 5.41 -4.17 -39.48
N PRO A 88 4.23 -4.07 -38.85
CA PRO A 88 3.28 -3.09 -39.38
C PRO A 88 2.49 -2.30 -38.33
N SER A 89 2.06 -1.14 -38.80
CA SER A 89 1.25 -0.10 -38.20
C SER A 89 -0.20 -0.51 -37.87
N SER A 90 -0.72 0.19 -36.86
CA SER A 90 -2.07 0.20 -36.30
C SER A 90 -3.18 0.72 -37.23
N SER A 91 -4.42 0.28 -37.00
CA SER A 91 -5.59 1.17 -36.84
C SER A 91 -6.81 0.43 -36.23
N TYR A 92 -7.38 1.03 -35.18
CA TYR A 92 -8.62 0.67 -34.45
C TYR A 92 -9.90 0.78 -35.31
N PRO A 93 -11.07 0.29 -34.83
CA PRO A 93 -12.01 1.19 -34.13
C PRO A 93 -12.67 0.63 -32.85
N LEU A 94 -13.31 1.57 -32.13
CA LEU A 94 -13.87 1.59 -30.76
C LEU A 94 -15.26 0.94 -30.55
N SER A 95 -15.45 0.35 -29.34
CA SER A 95 -16.57 0.42 -28.35
C SER A 95 -18.05 0.10 -28.76
N PRO A 96 -19.04 -0.14 -27.84
CA PRO A 96 -19.07 0.01 -26.36
C PRO A 96 -19.65 -1.22 -25.57
N PRO A 97 -19.72 -1.18 -24.21
CA PRO A 97 -20.28 -2.25 -23.39
C PRO A 97 -21.79 -2.05 -23.14
N ASN A 98 -22.57 -3.12 -23.26
CA ASN A 98 -23.97 -3.14 -22.82
C ASN A 98 -24.14 -4.04 -21.60
N SER A 99 -24.58 -3.41 -20.52
CA SER A 99 -25.21 -3.96 -19.33
C SER A 99 -26.46 -4.76 -19.69
N TYR A 100 -26.75 -5.89 -19.02
CA TYR A 100 -28.10 -6.23 -18.57
C TYR A 100 -28.07 -7.23 -17.41
N THR A 101 -28.73 -6.80 -16.35
CA THR A 101 -29.26 -7.57 -15.23
C THR A 101 -30.27 -8.63 -15.68
N SER A 102 -30.28 -9.79 -15.04
CA SER A 102 -31.52 -10.55 -14.85
C SER A 102 -31.46 -11.40 -13.58
N HIS A 103 -32.21 -10.93 -12.57
CA HIS A 103 -32.89 -11.80 -11.61
C HIS A 103 -33.81 -12.76 -12.38
N LEU A 104 -33.93 -14.01 -11.92
CA LEU A 104 -35.21 -14.69 -11.69
C LEU A 104 -35.00 -15.97 -10.88
N SER A 105 -35.61 -15.97 -9.71
CA SER A 105 -35.88 -17.11 -8.82
C SER A 105 -37.22 -17.76 -9.18
N ASN A 106 -37.36 -19.06 -8.91
CA ASN A 106 -38.52 -19.76 -8.32
C ASN A 106 -38.38 -21.28 -8.58
N GLY A 107 -38.66 -22.20 -7.65
CA GLY A 107 -39.17 -22.06 -6.29
C GLY A 107 -39.50 -23.41 -5.64
N PHE A 108 -40.07 -23.28 -4.43
CA PHE A 108 -40.85 -24.23 -3.61
C PHE A 108 -40.09 -25.19 -2.66
N SER A 109 -40.52 -25.42 -1.40
CA SER A 109 -41.45 -24.73 -0.48
C SER A 109 -41.47 -25.44 0.89
N THR A 110 -42.03 -24.74 1.89
CA THR A 110 -42.68 -25.18 3.15
C THR A 110 -41.93 -25.08 4.50
N ALA A 111 -42.45 -24.14 5.30
CA ALA A 111 -42.34 -23.93 6.75
C ALA A 111 -43.37 -24.84 7.51
N PRO A 112 -43.67 -24.76 8.84
CA PRO A 112 -43.37 -23.67 9.79
C PRO A 112 -43.19 -24.00 11.32
N THR A 113 -43.01 -22.90 12.07
CA THR A 113 -43.42 -22.58 13.47
C THR A 113 -42.55 -22.88 14.71
N THR A 114 -42.24 -21.78 15.42
CA THR A 114 -41.74 -21.58 16.80
C THR A 114 -42.83 -21.77 17.87
N PRO A 115 -42.51 -21.93 19.18
CA PRO A 115 -42.46 -20.76 20.09
C PRO A 115 -41.47 -20.86 21.29
N GLY A 116 -41.08 -19.70 21.86
CA GLY A 116 -40.78 -19.56 23.30
C GLY A 116 -39.34 -19.17 23.73
N SER A 117 -39.17 -17.92 24.18
CA SER A 117 -38.19 -17.52 25.22
C SER A 117 -38.87 -17.60 26.61
N PRO A 118 -38.20 -17.52 27.78
CA PRO A 118 -36.89 -16.90 28.07
C PRO A 118 -35.96 -17.71 29.02
N GLY A 119 -34.67 -17.33 29.14
CA GLY A 119 -33.84 -17.92 30.21
C GLY A 119 -32.34 -17.62 30.11
N SER A 120 -31.94 -16.56 30.81
CA SER A 120 -30.71 -16.38 31.57
C SER A 120 -29.58 -17.44 31.51
N GLN A 121 -28.38 -16.92 31.23
CA GLN A 121 -27.13 -17.11 31.96
C GLN A 121 -26.39 -18.46 31.93
N GLN A 122 -25.10 -18.28 31.60
CA GLN A 122 -23.92 -18.98 32.13
C GLN A 122 -23.47 -20.28 31.45
N SER A 123 -22.54 -20.06 30.51
CA SER A 123 -21.13 -20.39 30.72
C SER A 123 -20.84 -21.66 31.50
N TYR A 124 -20.66 -22.73 30.73
CA TYR A 124 -19.88 -23.89 31.08
C TYR A 124 -18.47 -23.49 31.52
N PHE A 125 -18.08 -23.91 32.73
CA PHE A 125 -16.71 -24.34 32.99
C PHE A 125 -16.76 -25.77 33.52
N GLU A 126 -16.06 -26.63 32.79
CA GLU A 126 -15.92 -28.05 33.02
C GLU A 126 -15.20 -28.37 34.33
N SER A 127 -15.61 -29.46 34.98
CA SER A 127 -14.77 -30.20 35.91
C SER A 127 -15.23 -31.66 35.93
N ASN A 128 -15.03 -32.38 34.80
CA ASN A 128 -15.27 -33.82 34.75
C ASN A 128 -14.04 -34.57 35.26
N SER A 129 -14.02 -34.80 36.57
CA SER A 129 -13.26 -35.89 37.20
C SER A 129 -13.85 -37.23 36.78
N ARG A 130 -13.04 -38.07 36.13
CA ARG A 130 -13.42 -39.45 35.77
C ARG A 130 -13.55 -40.32 37.01
N LEU A 131 -14.74 -40.88 37.26
CA LEU A 131 -14.91 -42.02 38.16
C LEU A 131 -15.83 -43.09 37.55
N ARG A 132 -15.42 -44.33 37.80
CA ARG A 132 -15.87 -45.62 37.25
C ARG A 132 -17.19 -46.07 37.90
N PRO A 133 -18.10 -46.75 37.18
CA PRO A 133 -19.42 -47.11 37.69
C PRO A 133 -19.36 -48.36 38.59
N LEU A 134 -20.08 -48.33 39.71
CA LEU A 134 -20.46 -49.51 40.49
C LEU A 134 -21.99 -49.65 40.47
N GLY A 135 -22.44 -50.90 40.33
CA GLY A 135 -23.78 -51.31 39.93
C GLY A 135 -24.83 -51.39 41.05
N PRO A 136 -26.03 -51.89 40.70
CA PRO A 136 -27.26 -51.64 41.43
C PRO A 136 -27.55 -52.72 42.47
N SER A 137 -27.20 -52.46 43.72
CA SER A 137 -27.78 -53.13 44.88
C SER A 137 -27.42 -52.34 46.12
N GLU A 138 -28.30 -51.44 46.56
CA GLU A 138 -28.85 -51.48 47.92
C GLU A 138 -29.86 -50.34 48.13
N ILE A 139 -30.90 -50.72 48.84
CA ILE A 139 -32.18 -50.05 48.97
C ILE A 139 -32.12 -49.11 50.19
N ALA A 140 -32.67 -47.92 49.97
CA ALA A 140 -33.35 -47.02 50.90
C ALA A 140 -33.12 -47.17 52.41
N THR A 141 -32.99 -46.03 53.10
CA THR A 141 -33.91 -45.76 54.21
C THR A 141 -34.00 -44.27 54.56
N VAL A 142 -35.24 -43.90 54.85
CA VAL A 142 -35.80 -42.61 55.26
C VAL A 142 -35.22 -42.15 56.62
N PRO A 143 -35.10 -40.84 56.89
CA PRO A 143 -34.47 -40.31 58.11
C PRO A 143 -35.42 -40.28 59.32
N VAL A 144 -34.88 -40.55 60.51
CA VAL A 144 -35.49 -40.29 61.85
C VAL A 144 -34.33 -40.02 62.86
N PRO A 145 -34.53 -39.36 64.01
CA PRO A 145 -34.10 -37.98 64.25
C PRO A 145 -33.13 -37.81 65.45
N ILE A 146 -32.73 -36.56 65.64
CA ILE A 146 -31.99 -35.93 66.75
C ILE A 146 -32.45 -36.48 68.11
N ASP A 147 -31.58 -37.23 68.81
CA ASP A 147 -31.44 -37.28 70.30
C ASP A 147 -30.53 -38.42 70.84
N ILE A 148 -29.49 -38.85 70.10
CA ILE A 148 -28.48 -39.76 70.66
C ILE A 148 -27.09 -39.34 70.21
N ARG A 149 -26.41 -38.58 71.08
CA ARG A 149 -24.95 -38.68 71.35
C ARG A 149 -24.57 -37.77 72.51
N THR A 150 -24.56 -38.34 73.71
CA THR A 150 -24.06 -37.72 74.94
C THR A 150 -22.65 -38.22 75.28
N SER A 151 -21.83 -37.27 75.75
CA SER A 151 -20.69 -37.38 76.68
C SER A 151 -19.34 -38.04 76.27
N LYS A 152 -18.27 -37.34 76.68
CA LYS A 152 -16.81 -37.51 76.45
C LYS A 152 -16.21 -38.81 77.03
N PRO A 153 -14.95 -39.14 76.68
CA PRO A 153 -13.93 -39.09 77.74
C PRO A 153 -12.56 -38.49 77.34
N ILE A 154 -11.77 -38.28 78.40
CA ILE A 154 -10.51 -37.54 78.57
C ILE A 154 -9.29 -38.27 77.99
N SER A 155 -8.35 -37.53 77.38
CA SER A 155 -6.91 -37.84 77.39
C SER A 155 -6.06 -36.59 77.06
N THR A 156 -4.95 -36.42 77.79
CA THR A 156 -3.88 -35.43 77.56
C THR A 156 -2.54 -36.13 77.88
N PRO A 157 -1.36 -35.57 77.52
CA PRO A 157 -0.93 -34.99 76.24
C PRO A 157 0.49 -35.48 75.80
N LEU A 158 0.89 -35.22 74.56
CA LEU A 158 2.31 -35.09 74.14
C LEU A 158 2.47 -33.79 73.34
N PRO A 159 3.61 -33.07 73.45
CA PRO A 159 3.75 -31.71 72.91
C PRO A 159 4.24 -31.72 71.46
N GLU A 160 3.35 -31.50 70.51
CA GLU A 160 3.68 -31.31 69.09
C GLU A 160 3.19 -29.95 68.59
N ILE A 161 4.16 -29.06 68.38
CA ILE A 161 4.20 -27.91 67.47
C ILE A 161 2.86 -27.17 67.30
N SER A 162 2.74 -26.04 68.00
CA SER A 162 1.77 -25.00 67.66
C SER A 162 2.13 -24.41 66.28
N GLU A 163 1.66 -25.04 65.21
CA GLU A 163 1.43 -24.34 63.96
C GLU A 163 0.25 -23.38 64.21
N LYS A 164 0.58 -22.15 64.62
CA LYS A 164 -0.38 -21.05 64.49
C LYS A 164 -0.91 -21.09 63.05
N PRO A 165 -2.23 -21.08 62.82
CA PRO A 165 -2.74 -20.94 61.46
C PRO A 165 -2.09 -19.70 60.88
N PHE A 166 -1.42 -19.82 59.74
CA PHE A 166 -0.94 -18.64 59.03
C PHE A 166 -2.10 -17.66 58.97
N PRO A 167 -1.94 -16.39 59.40
CA PRO A 167 -3.01 -15.42 59.25
C PRO A 167 -3.35 -15.41 57.77
N ARG A 168 -4.58 -15.80 57.41
CA ARG A 168 -5.06 -15.59 56.05
C ARG A 168 -4.82 -14.12 55.78
N ARG A 169 -3.99 -13.81 54.79
CA ARG A 169 -3.76 -12.42 54.38
C ARG A 169 -5.15 -11.78 54.25
N PRO A 170 -5.39 -10.59 54.83
CA PRO A 170 -6.67 -9.92 54.66
C PRO A 170 -6.97 -9.89 53.17
N ASP A 171 -8.22 -10.16 52.78
CA ASP A 171 -8.65 -10.25 51.37
C ASP A 171 -8.15 -9.01 50.61
N PHE A 172 -6.99 -9.14 49.98
CA PHE A 172 -6.30 -8.04 49.32
C PHE A 172 -7.03 -7.82 48.00
N ASN A 173 -8.05 -6.98 48.05
CA ASN A 173 -8.72 -6.49 46.87
C ASN A 173 -7.81 -5.46 46.22
N PHE A 174 -6.85 -5.96 45.44
CA PHE A 174 -5.87 -5.19 44.68
C PHE A 174 -6.48 -3.91 44.08
N TRP A 175 -7.67 -4.03 43.45
CA TRP A 175 -8.38 -2.91 42.83
C TRP A 175 -9.01 -1.89 43.79
N LYS A 176 -9.45 -2.31 44.97
CA LYS A 176 -10.06 -1.42 45.96
C LYS A 176 -9.01 -0.62 46.72
N ASP A 177 -7.84 -1.23 46.94
CA ASP A 177 -6.72 -0.63 47.67
C ASP A 177 -5.81 0.23 46.76
N LEU A 178 -6.04 0.20 45.45
CA LEU A 178 -5.33 1.02 44.47
C LEU A 178 -5.79 2.50 44.52
N PRO A 179 -4.86 3.47 44.57
CA PRO A 179 -5.18 4.89 44.42
C PRO A 179 -5.93 5.17 43.12
N HIS A 180 -6.81 6.17 43.14
CA HIS A 180 -7.67 6.50 41.99
C HIS A 180 -6.86 6.88 40.75
N GLU A 181 -5.74 7.57 40.93
CA GLU A 181 -4.81 7.97 39.87
C GLU A 181 -4.18 6.76 39.19
N VAL A 182 -3.82 5.73 39.96
CA VAL A 182 -3.25 4.49 39.40
C VAL A 182 -4.33 3.70 38.66
N ARG A 183 -5.57 3.69 39.15
CA ARG A 183 -6.70 3.06 38.45
C ARG A 183 -6.97 3.71 37.09
N ILE A 184 -7.00 5.05 37.04
CA ILE A 184 -7.11 5.80 35.77
C ILE A 184 -5.89 5.52 34.88
N HIS A 185 -4.69 5.50 35.44
CA HIS A 185 -3.49 5.21 34.66
C HIS A 185 -3.52 3.81 34.03
N VAL A 186 -4.03 2.80 34.74
CA VAL A 186 -4.24 1.46 34.17
C VAL A 186 -5.28 1.50 33.04
N LEU A 187 -6.38 2.23 33.21
CA LEU A 187 -7.41 2.42 32.18
C LEU A 187 -6.88 3.18 30.95
N ALA A 188 -5.91 4.08 31.11
CA ALA A 188 -5.32 4.85 30.02
C ALA A 188 -4.52 3.99 29.03
N PHE A 189 -4.09 2.79 29.42
CA PHE A 189 -3.45 1.83 28.51
C PHE A 189 -4.45 1.04 27.65
N LEU A 190 -5.74 1.10 27.97
CA LEU A 190 -6.78 0.41 27.21
C LEU A 190 -7.23 1.25 26.02
N SER A 191 -7.63 0.59 24.94
CA SER A 191 -8.26 1.28 23.81
C SER A 191 -9.64 1.83 24.21
N PRO A 192 -10.11 2.93 23.58
CA PRO A 192 -11.46 3.47 23.79
C PRO A 192 -12.58 2.42 23.73
N LYS A 193 -12.43 1.44 22.84
CA LYS A 193 -13.33 0.29 22.71
C LYS A 193 -13.34 -0.60 23.95
N GLU A 194 -12.17 -0.89 24.50
CA GLU A 194 -12.03 -1.70 25.71
C GLU A 194 -12.56 -0.96 26.93
N ILE A 195 -12.30 0.35 27.04
CA ILE A 195 -12.82 1.21 28.12
C ILE A 195 -14.36 1.13 28.16
N ILE A 196 -15.03 1.25 27.02
CA ILE A 196 -16.50 1.14 26.96
C ILE A 196 -16.99 -0.26 27.34
N ARG A 197 -16.28 -1.32 26.93
CA ARG A 197 -16.64 -2.70 27.33
C ARG A 197 -16.48 -2.91 28.84
N VAL A 198 -15.42 -2.37 29.42
CA VAL A 198 -15.12 -2.44 30.85
C VAL A 198 -16.13 -1.64 31.67
N SER A 199 -16.75 -0.59 31.10
CA SER A 199 -17.82 0.17 31.76
C SER A 199 -19.05 -0.67 32.15
N ALA A 200 -19.19 -1.89 31.62
CA ALA A 200 -20.27 -2.81 31.96
C ALA A 200 -19.98 -3.71 33.18
N VAL A 201 -18.75 -3.67 33.74
CA VAL A 201 -18.32 -4.59 34.81
C VAL A 201 -18.91 -4.22 36.17
N SER A 202 -18.93 -2.94 36.52
CA SER A 202 -19.42 -2.42 37.80
C SER A 202 -19.79 -0.94 37.68
N LYS A 203 -20.58 -0.42 38.62
CA LYS A 203 -20.92 1.02 38.68
C LYS A 203 -19.69 1.89 38.92
N GLU A 204 -18.77 1.49 39.80
CA GLU A 204 -17.51 2.23 40.00
C GLU A 204 -16.65 2.23 38.74
N TRP A 205 -16.60 1.10 38.01
CA TRP A 205 -15.86 1.03 36.75
C TRP A 205 -16.53 1.84 35.65
N HIS A 206 -17.86 1.90 35.63
CA HIS A 206 -18.61 2.78 34.75
C HIS A 206 -18.18 4.23 34.96
N ASP A 207 -18.24 4.73 36.18
CA ASP A 207 -17.89 6.10 36.51
C ASP A 207 -16.42 6.41 36.17
N MET A 208 -15.50 5.49 36.45
CA MET A 208 -14.08 5.63 36.09
C MET A 208 -13.84 5.63 34.58
N CYS A 209 -14.56 4.81 33.81
CA CYS A 209 -14.41 4.77 32.34
C CYS A 209 -14.86 6.06 31.64
N PHE A 210 -15.77 6.83 32.25
CA PHE A 210 -16.18 8.15 31.74
C PHE A 210 -15.46 9.32 32.42
N ASP A 211 -14.39 9.07 33.18
CA ASP A 211 -13.56 10.12 33.75
C ASP A 211 -12.84 10.92 32.64
N GLY A 212 -12.91 12.25 32.73
CA GLY A 212 -12.39 13.12 31.68
C GLY A 212 -10.88 13.05 31.46
N GLN A 213 -10.09 12.60 32.44
CA GLN A 213 -8.64 12.47 32.30
C GLN A 213 -8.25 11.40 31.27
N LEU A 214 -9.09 10.38 31.08
CA LEU A 214 -8.88 9.34 30.06
C LEU A 214 -9.06 9.86 28.63
N TRP A 215 -9.85 10.93 28.47
CA TRP A 215 -10.34 11.38 27.18
C TRP A 215 -9.70 12.69 26.70
N THR A 216 -8.45 12.96 27.13
CA THR A 216 -7.69 14.14 26.68
C THR A 216 -7.53 14.22 25.16
N SER A 217 -7.39 13.05 24.51
CA SER A 217 -7.39 12.89 23.06
C SER A 217 -8.44 11.85 22.66
N LEU A 218 -9.53 12.32 22.04
CA LEU A 218 -10.61 11.47 21.53
C LEU A 218 -10.50 11.37 20.01
N ASP A 219 -10.02 10.22 19.51
CA ASP A 219 -9.90 9.95 18.08
C ASP A 219 -10.88 8.88 17.59
N CYS A 220 -12.00 9.32 17.03
CA CYS A 220 -13.09 8.45 16.58
C CYS A 220 -12.82 7.71 15.27
N GLN A 221 -11.71 7.96 14.57
CA GLN A 221 -11.43 7.37 13.25
C GLN A 221 -11.45 5.84 13.28
N SER A 222 -10.94 5.23 14.36
CA SER A 222 -10.81 3.77 14.46
C SER A 222 -12.08 3.04 14.90
N TYR A 223 -13.08 3.75 15.45
CA TYR A 223 -14.21 3.12 16.15
C TYR A 223 -15.60 3.74 15.89
N TYR A 224 -15.73 4.67 14.94
CA TYR A 224 -17.00 5.37 14.65
C TYR A 224 -18.18 4.45 14.27
N GLN A 225 -17.94 3.21 13.82
CA GLN A 225 -19.00 2.23 13.55
C GLN A 225 -19.40 1.38 14.77
N GLN A 226 -18.56 1.33 15.81
CA GLN A 226 -18.67 0.36 16.90
C GLN A 226 -19.16 0.99 18.21
N ILE A 227 -18.92 2.29 18.41
CA ILE A 227 -19.43 3.04 19.56
C ILE A 227 -20.79 3.64 19.20
N THR A 228 -21.77 3.54 20.10
CA THR A 228 -23.07 4.19 19.92
C THR A 228 -22.95 5.70 20.08
N SER A 229 -23.75 6.45 19.33
CA SER A 229 -23.77 7.92 19.38
C SER A 229 -24.03 8.46 20.79
N ASP A 230 -24.91 7.80 21.57
CA ASP A 230 -25.19 8.13 22.98
C ASP A 230 -23.97 8.00 23.90
N ALA A 231 -23.14 6.96 23.72
CA ALA A 231 -21.93 6.79 24.51
C ALA A 231 -20.89 7.86 24.17
N LEU A 232 -20.74 8.19 22.88
CA LEU A 232 -19.83 9.23 22.42
C LEU A 232 -20.24 10.60 22.98
N ILE A 233 -21.54 10.90 23.00
CA ILE A 233 -22.08 12.10 23.65
C ILE A 233 -21.76 12.13 25.14
N LYS A 234 -21.99 11.03 25.85
CA LYS A 234 -21.67 10.94 27.29
C LYS A 234 -20.18 11.15 27.56
N ILE A 235 -19.30 10.61 26.70
CA ILE A 235 -17.86 10.84 26.79
C ILE A 235 -17.55 12.32 26.55
N MET A 236 -18.08 12.93 25.48
CA MET A 236 -17.83 14.33 25.17
C MET A 236 -18.33 15.29 26.25
N LEU A 237 -19.48 14.97 26.86
CA LEU A 237 -20.00 15.70 28.00
C LEU A 237 -19.05 15.51 29.20
N ASN A 238 -18.94 14.30 29.74
CA ASN A 238 -18.16 14.06 30.97
C ASN A 238 -16.67 14.44 30.85
N ALA A 239 -16.07 14.31 29.67
CA ALA A 239 -14.69 14.68 29.44
C ALA A 239 -14.45 16.19 29.31
N GLY A 240 -15.49 16.97 29.05
CA GLY A 240 -15.43 18.26 28.37
C GLY A 240 -14.22 19.16 28.63
N ALA A 241 -13.92 19.52 29.87
CA ALA A 241 -12.83 20.47 30.15
C ALA A 241 -11.42 19.91 29.89
N PHE A 242 -11.28 18.59 29.87
CA PHE A 242 -10.01 17.88 29.69
C PHE A 242 -9.70 17.54 28.23
N VAL A 243 -10.71 17.54 27.34
CA VAL A 243 -10.51 17.24 25.92
C VAL A 243 -9.70 18.37 25.28
N LYS A 244 -8.52 18.02 24.77
CA LYS A 244 -7.65 18.90 23.99
C LYS A 244 -7.71 18.57 22.51
N ASN A 245 -7.73 17.29 22.17
CA ASN A 245 -7.77 16.81 20.79
C ASN A 245 -9.08 16.08 20.54
N LEU A 246 -9.91 16.64 19.67
CA LEU A 246 -11.19 16.07 19.27
C LEU A 246 -11.18 15.77 17.78
N ASN A 247 -11.13 14.48 17.42
CA ASN A 247 -11.27 14.02 16.05
C ASN A 247 -12.57 13.22 15.90
N LEU A 248 -13.51 13.78 15.14
CA LEU A 248 -14.82 13.20 14.88
C LEU A 248 -14.93 12.63 13.46
N ARG A 249 -13.81 12.42 12.76
CA ARG A 249 -13.79 11.95 11.37
C ARG A 249 -14.68 10.71 11.16
N GLY A 250 -15.58 10.80 10.18
CA GLY A 250 -16.47 9.72 9.79
C GLY A 250 -17.67 9.48 10.73
N CYS A 251 -17.85 10.28 11.79
CA CYS A 251 -18.98 10.15 12.71
C CYS A 251 -20.32 10.64 12.10
N VAL A 252 -20.87 9.89 11.14
CA VAL A 252 -22.18 10.17 10.52
C VAL A 252 -23.33 10.00 11.52
N GLN A 253 -23.15 9.14 12.53
CA GLN A 253 -24.15 8.82 13.55
C GLN A 253 -24.55 10.02 14.43
N LEU A 254 -23.71 11.06 14.48
CA LEU A 254 -23.95 12.23 15.33
C LEU A 254 -24.89 13.26 14.69
N ARG A 255 -25.38 13.04 13.46
CA ARG A 255 -26.16 14.03 12.69
C ARG A 255 -27.32 14.66 13.47
N ASP A 256 -28.24 13.85 13.98
CA ASP A 256 -29.46 14.35 14.63
C ASP A 256 -29.22 14.68 16.11
N GLN A 257 -28.27 13.99 16.74
CA GLN A 257 -27.95 14.20 18.14
C GLN A 257 -27.01 15.39 18.37
N TRP A 258 -26.34 15.90 17.33
CA TRP A 258 -25.50 17.09 17.44
C TRP A 258 -26.29 18.38 17.71
N LEU A 259 -27.53 18.49 17.23
CA LEU A 259 -28.41 19.60 17.63
C LEU A 259 -28.79 19.52 19.12
N SER A 260 -29.05 18.31 19.61
CA SER A 260 -29.32 18.08 21.04
C SER A 260 -28.08 18.39 21.88
N LEU A 261 -26.88 18.08 21.37
CA LEU A 261 -25.61 18.50 21.97
C LEU A 261 -25.44 20.02 21.92
N GLY A 262 -25.66 20.68 20.78
CA GLY A 262 -25.51 22.14 20.64
C GLY A 262 -26.43 22.94 21.57
N THR A 263 -27.64 22.42 21.85
CA THR A 263 -28.59 23.01 22.80
C THR A 263 -28.34 22.61 24.26
N ARG A 264 -27.91 21.36 24.55
CA ARG A 264 -27.56 20.89 25.91
C ARG A 264 -26.17 21.30 26.38
N MET A 265 -25.24 21.62 25.48
CA MET A 265 -23.90 22.15 25.77
C MET A 265 -23.94 23.61 26.26
N THR A 266 -25.01 24.11 26.86
CA THR A 266 -25.08 25.55 27.13
C THR A 266 -24.18 26.03 28.26
N ASN A 267 -23.61 25.21 29.16
CA ASN A 267 -22.76 25.76 30.23
C ASN A 267 -21.46 25.04 30.67
N GLN A 268 -21.17 23.77 30.31
CA GLN A 268 -20.05 23.06 30.97
C GLN A 268 -18.85 22.56 30.12
N GLU A 269 -18.91 22.22 28.84
CA GLU A 269 -17.92 21.25 28.31
C GLU A 269 -17.27 21.62 26.95
N CYS A 270 -15.99 21.25 26.78
CA CYS A 270 -15.04 21.52 25.68
C CYS A 270 -14.64 22.99 25.44
N ARG A 271 -13.89 23.59 26.38
CA ARG A 271 -13.33 24.97 26.25
C ARG A 271 -11.82 25.05 25.99
N ASN A 272 -11.10 23.94 26.19
CA ASN A 272 -9.64 23.89 26.15
C ASN A 272 -9.12 23.11 24.94
N LEU A 273 -9.88 23.11 23.85
CA LEU A 273 -9.49 22.37 22.67
C LEU A 273 -8.33 23.05 21.96
N GLU A 274 -7.34 22.24 21.65
CA GLU A 274 -6.14 22.60 20.89
C GLU A 274 -6.26 22.07 19.45
N SER A 275 -6.85 20.89 19.24
CA SER A 275 -7.07 20.29 17.92
C SER A 275 -8.52 19.89 17.69
N PHE A 276 -9.10 20.34 16.58
CA PHE A 276 -10.46 20.02 16.15
C PHE A 276 -10.47 19.48 14.72
N SER A 277 -10.98 18.25 14.55
CA SER A 277 -11.09 17.59 13.25
C SER A 277 -12.50 17.06 13.00
N ILE A 278 -13.13 17.55 11.93
CA ILE A 278 -14.46 17.14 11.46
C ILE A 278 -14.41 16.83 9.97
N GLU A 279 -13.96 15.62 9.64
CA GLU A 279 -13.95 15.15 8.25
C GLU A 279 -15.11 14.17 8.02
N GLY A 280 -15.88 14.36 6.95
CA GLY A 280 -16.98 13.45 6.59
C GLY A 280 -18.16 13.45 7.57
N CYS A 281 -18.21 14.40 8.51
CA CYS A 281 -19.33 14.59 9.42
C CYS A 281 -20.41 15.47 8.77
N LYS A 282 -21.67 15.06 8.80
CA LYS A 282 -22.79 15.88 8.30
C LYS A 282 -23.34 16.78 9.42
N ILE A 283 -22.50 17.69 9.91
CA ILE A 283 -22.85 18.62 11.01
C ILE A 283 -23.45 19.92 10.45
N GLU A 284 -24.43 20.48 11.16
CA GLU A 284 -25.01 21.78 10.81
C GLU A 284 -24.03 22.93 11.10
N ARG A 285 -23.99 23.91 10.21
CA ARG A 285 -23.13 25.10 10.29
C ARG A 285 -23.23 25.84 11.63
N SER A 286 -24.44 26.03 12.14
CA SER A 286 -24.71 26.76 13.39
C SER A 286 -23.94 26.16 14.58
N SER A 287 -23.85 24.84 14.62
CA SER A 287 -23.19 24.12 15.70
C SER A 287 -21.66 24.20 15.59
N ILE A 288 -21.12 24.18 14.37
CA ILE A 288 -19.68 24.42 14.13
C ILE A 288 -19.31 25.84 14.57
N HIS A 289 -20.13 26.83 14.21
CA HIS A 289 -19.93 28.23 14.58
C HIS A 289 -19.90 28.40 16.10
N PHE A 290 -20.88 27.83 16.80
CA PHE A 290 -20.94 27.87 18.25
C PHE A 290 -19.70 27.23 18.92
N PHE A 291 -19.21 26.13 18.37
CA PHE A 291 -18.02 25.45 18.88
C PHE A 291 -16.74 26.28 18.70
N LEU A 292 -16.56 26.89 17.52
CA LEU A 292 -15.42 27.76 17.24
C LEU A 292 -15.44 29.03 18.10
N LEU A 293 -16.62 29.60 18.36
CA LEU A 293 -16.77 30.78 19.22
C LEU A 293 -16.32 30.53 20.67
N ARG A 294 -16.36 29.27 21.13
CA ARG A 294 -16.10 28.89 22.52
C ARG A 294 -14.66 28.47 22.81
N ASN A 295 -13.89 28.17 21.77
CA ASN A 295 -12.56 27.58 21.90
C ASN A 295 -11.47 28.52 21.36
N PRO A 296 -10.98 29.46 22.19
CA PRO A 296 -9.98 30.43 21.75
C PRO A 296 -8.55 29.87 21.65
N ARG A 297 -8.33 28.68 22.20
CA ARG A 297 -7.03 28.00 22.23
C ARG A 297 -6.82 27.01 21.08
N LEU A 298 -7.64 27.07 20.04
CA LEU A 298 -7.50 26.18 18.88
C LEU A 298 -6.21 26.49 18.12
N ILE A 299 -5.40 25.45 17.95
CA ILE A 299 -4.11 25.44 17.24
C ILE A 299 -4.26 24.72 15.90
N HIS A 300 -5.03 23.64 15.86
CA HIS A 300 -5.24 22.83 14.66
C HIS A 300 -6.73 22.72 14.34
N ILE A 301 -7.12 23.14 13.13
CA ILE A 301 -8.48 23.02 12.62
C ILE A 301 -8.42 22.24 11.31
N ASN A 302 -9.08 21.09 11.27
CA ASN A 302 -9.16 20.21 10.12
C ASN A 302 -10.62 19.97 9.72
N MET A 303 -11.06 20.55 8.61
CA MET A 303 -12.46 20.47 8.16
C MET A 303 -12.58 20.25 6.64
N PRO A 304 -11.92 19.22 6.07
CA PRO A 304 -11.94 18.99 4.63
C PRO A 304 -13.31 18.49 4.16
N SER A 305 -13.64 18.81 2.91
CA SER A 305 -14.84 18.36 2.20
C SER A 305 -16.16 18.74 2.88
N MET A 306 -16.16 19.78 3.70
CA MET A 306 -17.33 20.28 4.41
C MET A 306 -18.08 21.31 3.56
N GLN A 307 -19.21 20.91 2.98
CA GLN A 307 -20.06 21.79 2.14
C GLN A 307 -20.79 22.88 2.94
N ASN A 308 -20.95 22.71 4.25
CA ASN A 308 -21.68 23.62 5.13
C ASN A 308 -20.82 24.81 5.62
N ILE A 309 -19.54 24.87 5.26
CA ILE A 309 -18.60 25.89 5.72
C ILE A 309 -18.46 26.98 4.64
N ASN A 310 -18.61 28.22 5.06
CA ASN A 310 -18.49 29.40 4.21
C ASN A 310 -17.53 30.46 4.80
N ASN A 311 -17.36 31.57 4.08
CA ASN A 311 -16.57 32.74 4.50
C ASN A 311 -16.96 33.32 5.88
N ALA A 312 -18.21 33.14 6.34
CA ALA A 312 -18.60 33.56 7.70
C ALA A 312 -17.91 32.72 8.78
N THR A 313 -17.69 31.44 8.52
CA THR A 313 -16.91 30.55 9.39
C THR A 313 -15.47 31.03 9.50
N MET A 314 -14.86 31.40 8.38
CA MET A 314 -13.50 31.96 8.37
C MET A 314 -13.40 33.26 9.18
N LYS A 315 -14.43 34.12 9.11
CA LYS A 315 -14.51 35.32 9.95
C LYS A 315 -14.58 34.98 11.45
N ILE A 316 -15.30 33.92 11.82
CA ILE A 316 -15.37 33.46 13.22
C ILE A 316 -14.01 32.95 13.68
N ILE A 317 -13.35 32.09 12.89
CA ILE A 317 -12.01 31.58 13.18
C ILE A 317 -11.03 32.74 13.35
N ALA A 318 -11.03 33.69 12.40
CA ALA A 318 -10.19 34.87 12.46
C ALA A 318 -10.43 35.76 13.70
N SER A 319 -11.63 35.77 14.27
CA SER A 319 -11.92 36.61 15.45
C SER A 319 -11.70 35.91 16.79
N HIS A 320 -11.81 34.57 16.83
CA HIS A 320 -11.82 33.82 18.09
C HIS A 320 -10.59 32.91 18.26
N CYS A 321 -9.89 32.52 17.20
CA CYS A 321 -8.78 31.55 17.23
C CYS A 321 -7.43 32.18 16.82
N PRO A 322 -6.83 33.07 17.61
CA PRO A 322 -5.59 33.76 17.23
C PRO A 322 -4.33 32.86 17.29
N GLN A 323 -4.39 31.73 17.99
CA GLN A 323 -3.27 30.79 18.16
C GLN A 323 -3.19 29.72 17.06
N LEU A 324 -3.95 29.87 15.98
CA LEU A 324 -4.06 28.88 14.92
C LEU A 324 -2.71 28.70 14.19
N GLU A 325 -2.23 27.46 14.14
CA GLU A 325 -1.01 27.06 13.42
C GLU A 325 -1.33 26.23 12.17
N LEU A 326 -2.39 25.42 12.19
CA LEU A 326 -2.82 24.59 11.06
C LEU A 326 -4.29 24.83 10.74
N LEU A 327 -4.56 25.20 9.48
CA LEU A 327 -5.90 25.26 8.92
C LEU A 327 -5.99 24.41 7.67
N ASN A 328 -6.82 23.37 7.72
CA ASN A 328 -7.16 22.56 6.55
C ASN A 328 -8.65 22.73 6.20
N ILE A 329 -8.88 23.27 5.01
CA ILE A 329 -10.19 23.49 4.39
C ILE A 329 -10.22 22.94 2.95
N ASP A 330 -9.49 21.86 2.69
CA ASP A 330 -9.45 21.23 1.36
C ASP A 330 -10.86 20.85 0.87
N TRP A 331 -11.17 21.13 -0.40
CA TRP A 331 -12.46 20.79 -1.03
C TRP A 331 -13.67 21.49 -0.39
N CYS A 332 -13.48 22.71 0.14
CA CYS A 332 -14.56 23.56 0.63
C CYS A 332 -14.94 24.63 -0.40
N SER A 333 -15.85 24.29 -1.31
CA SER A 333 -16.23 25.12 -2.48
C SER A 333 -16.95 26.45 -2.19
N GLN A 334 -17.36 26.70 -0.93
CA GLN A 334 -18.03 27.95 -0.50
C GLN A 334 -17.08 28.93 0.22
N ILE A 335 -15.78 28.69 0.16
CA ILE A 335 -14.76 29.56 0.74
C ILE A 335 -13.99 30.26 -0.40
N ASP A 336 -13.84 31.57 -0.26
CA ASP A 336 -13.08 32.40 -1.19
C ASP A 336 -11.89 33.07 -0.47
N THR A 337 -10.99 33.65 -1.23
CA THR A 337 -9.82 34.40 -0.73
C THR A 337 -10.18 35.49 0.27
N ARG A 338 -11.33 36.17 0.15
CA ARG A 338 -11.80 37.18 1.12
C ARG A 338 -11.98 36.64 2.54
N GLY A 339 -12.39 35.38 2.68
CA GLY A 339 -12.52 34.70 3.96
C GLY A 339 -11.15 34.38 4.56
N LEU A 340 -10.27 33.80 3.74
CA LEU A 340 -8.91 33.43 4.11
C LEU A 340 -8.03 34.64 4.46
N LYS A 341 -8.17 35.74 3.72
CA LYS A 341 -7.52 37.03 3.97
C LYS A 341 -7.64 37.44 5.44
N LYS A 342 -8.86 37.40 5.98
CA LYS A 342 -9.13 37.71 7.39
C LYS A 342 -8.44 36.75 8.36
N VAL A 343 -8.36 35.47 8.03
CA VAL A 343 -7.69 34.47 8.87
C VAL A 343 -6.18 34.77 8.93
N ILE A 344 -5.55 35.04 7.78
CA ILE A 344 -4.13 35.37 7.68
C ILE A 344 -3.79 36.67 8.42
N GLN A 345 -4.68 37.67 8.37
CA GLN A 345 -4.52 38.91 9.12
C GLN A 345 -4.57 38.71 10.64
N SER A 346 -5.46 37.83 11.11
CA SER A 346 -5.70 37.64 12.55
C SER A 346 -4.87 36.54 13.22
N CYS A 347 -4.35 35.58 12.46
CA CYS A 347 -3.64 34.41 12.99
C CYS A 347 -2.13 34.52 12.71
N PRO A 348 -1.32 35.14 13.61
CA PRO A 348 0.09 35.37 13.37
C PRO A 348 0.96 34.11 13.39
N ASN A 349 0.47 33.01 13.96
CA ASN A 349 1.23 31.76 14.10
C ASN A 349 0.91 30.73 13.02
N LEU A 350 0.14 31.10 11.98
CA LEU A 350 -0.27 30.15 10.96
C LEU A 350 0.95 29.64 10.16
N ARG A 351 1.15 28.32 10.15
CA ARG A 351 2.28 27.63 9.49
C ARG A 351 1.84 26.66 8.41
N ASP A 352 0.70 25.97 8.56
CA ASP A 352 0.18 24.98 7.60
C ASP A 352 -1.20 25.44 7.12
N LEU A 353 -1.29 25.87 5.87
CA LEU A 353 -2.54 26.27 5.21
C LEU A 353 -2.81 25.34 4.04
N ARG A 354 -3.95 24.65 4.09
CA ARG A 354 -4.43 23.77 3.01
C ARG A 354 -5.78 24.24 2.55
N ALA A 355 -5.81 24.67 1.29
CA ALA A 355 -6.90 25.39 0.68
C ALA A 355 -7.06 24.94 -0.78
N SER A 356 -7.43 23.67 -0.95
CA SER A 356 -7.73 23.10 -2.26
C SER A 356 -9.12 23.53 -2.78
N GLU A 357 -9.24 23.75 -4.09
CA GLU A 357 -10.47 24.21 -4.80
C GLU A 357 -10.97 25.59 -4.35
N VAL A 358 -10.08 26.47 -3.87
CA VAL A 358 -10.45 27.84 -3.48
C VAL A 358 -10.49 28.77 -4.69
N LYS A 359 -11.54 29.59 -4.76
CA LYS A 359 -11.73 30.60 -5.81
C LYS A 359 -11.20 31.97 -5.39
N GLY A 360 -10.81 32.76 -6.38
CA GLY A 360 -10.40 34.15 -6.19
C GLY A 360 -8.92 34.33 -5.88
N LEU A 361 -8.08 33.34 -6.21
CA LEU A 361 -6.61 33.38 -6.01
C LEU A 361 -5.89 34.28 -7.03
N ASP A 362 -6.63 34.88 -7.96
CA ASP A 362 -6.23 35.98 -8.83
C ASP A 362 -6.16 37.32 -8.09
N ASP A 363 -6.65 37.40 -6.85
CA ASP A 363 -6.60 38.61 -6.04
C ASP A 363 -5.18 38.90 -5.51
N ASN A 364 -4.54 39.91 -6.11
CA ASN A 364 -3.23 40.40 -5.69
C ASN A 364 -3.21 40.89 -4.23
N GLU A 365 -4.32 41.39 -3.69
CA GLU A 365 -4.35 41.85 -2.29
C GLU A 365 -4.19 40.68 -1.31
N PHE A 366 -4.79 39.53 -1.62
CA PHE A 366 -4.64 38.32 -0.82
C PHE A 366 -3.21 37.78 -0.88
N MET A 367 -2.62 37.75 -2.07
CA MET A 367 -1.24 37.31 -2.26
C MET A 367 -0.23 38.22 -1.57
N LEU A 368 -0.47 39.53 -1.58
CA LEU A 368 0.37 40.49 -0.86
C LEU A 368 0.33 40.27 0.65
N GLU A 369 -0.81 39.87 1.22
CA GLU A 369 -0.88 39.55 2.64
C GLU A 369 -0.11 38.28 3.00
N LEU A 370 -0.16 37.25 2.15
CA LEU A 370 0.68 36.07 2.29
C LEU A 370 2.18 36.45 2.23
N PHE A 371 2.53 37.35 1.32
CA PHE A 371 3.89 37.88 1.22
C PHE A 371 4.32 38.63 2.49
N GLN A 372 3.48 39.51 3.03
CA GLN A 372 3.81 40.28 4.22
C GLN A 372 3.94 39.41 5.48
N ARG A 373 3.12 38.37 5.60
CA ARG A 373 3.13 37.50 6.79
C ARG A 373 4.32 36.57 6.82
N ASN A 374 4.66 35.92 5.70
CA ASN A 374 5.82 35.02 5.58
C ASN A 374 5.98 34.01 6.75
N THR A 375 4.87 33.52 7.32
CA THR A 375 4.89 32.56 8.45
C THR A 375 4.67 31.13 8.00
N LEU A 376 4.14 30.92 6.78
CA LEU A 376 3.78 29.62 6.26
C LEU A 376 5.02 28.76 5.98
N GLU A 377 4.99 27.54 6.49
CA GLU A 377 5.93 26.46 6.19
C GLU A 377 5.32 25.43 5.23
N ARG A 378 3.99 25.22 5.27
CA ARG A 378 3.28 24.35 4.34
C ARG A 378 2.10 25.10 3.70
N LEU A 379 2.08 25.12 2.38
CA LEU A 379 1.01 25.72 1.59
C LEU A 379 0.54 24.71 0.54
N ILE A 380 -0.74 24.33 0.62
CA ILE A 380 -1.37 23.40 -0.32
C ILE A 380 -2.53 24.12 -1.00
N LEU A 381 -2.40 24.30 -2.32
CA LEU A 381 -3.34 24.98 -3.21
C LEU A 381 -3.64 24.07 -4.40
N GLN A 382 -4.23 22.90 -4.15
CA GLN A 382 -4.58 21.97 -5.23
C GLN A 382 -5.86 22.41 -5.94
N HIS A 383 -5.95 22.13 -7.24
CA HIS A 383 -7.16 22.36 -8.04
C HIS A 383 -7.63 23.83 -8.00
N CYS A 384 -6.67 24.75 -7.93
CA CYS A 384 -6.90 26.18 -7.87
C CYS A 384 -6.70 26.78 -9.26
N ASP A 385 -7.72 26.68 -10.12
CA ASP A 385 -7.67 27.16 -11.52
C ASP A 385 -7.54 28.69 -11.63
N SER A 386 -7.93 29.46 -10.60
CA SER A 386 -7.76 30.91 -10.56
C SER A 386 -6.35 31.36 -10.20
N LEU A 387 -5.44 30.44 -9.86
CA LEU A 387 -4.06 30.78 -9.53
C LEU A 387 -3.28 31.09 -10.84
N THR A 388 -2.85 32.34 -10.99
CA THR A 388 -2.07 32.83 -12.13
C THR A 388 -0.60 33.03 -11.79
N ASP A 389 0.25 33.17 -12.81
CA ASP A 389 1.68 33.45 -12.63
C ASP A 389 1.92 34.76 -11.87
N GLU A 390 1.15 35.81 -12.19
CA GLU A 390 1.24 37.12 -11.50
C GLU A 390 0.88 37.00 -10.01
N ALA A 391 -0.12 36.19 -9.68
CA ALA A 391 -0.54 35.97 -8.30
C ALA A 391 0.56 35.22 -7.52
N LEU A 392 1.16 34.18 -8.12
CA LEU A 392 2.27 33.45 -7.51
C LEU A 392 3.51 34.34 -7.36
N GLN A 393 3.81 35.17 -8.36
CA GLN A 393 4.89 36.15 -8.31
C GLN A 393 4.66 37.18 -7.19
N THR A 394 3.44 37.69 -7.04
CA THR A 394 3.07 38.63 -5.97
C THR A 394 3.21 37.99 -4.59
N MET A 395 2.89 36.70 -4.44
CA MET A 395 3.05 35.98 -3.18
C MET A 395 4.53 35.83 -2.76
N VAL A 396 5.44 35.75 -3.74
CA VAL A 396 6.87 35.49 -3.50
C VAL A 396 7.68 36.78 -3.43
N HIS A 397 7.42 37.72 -4.34
CA HIS A 397 8.15 38.98 -4.49
C HIS A 397 7.41 40.20 -3.92
N GLY A 398 6.11 40.12 -3.68
CA GLY A 398 5.29 41.29 -3.38
C GLY A 398 4.96 42.11 -4.63
N VAL A 399 4.42 43.32 -4.40
CA VAL A 399 4.11 44.30 -5.45
C VAL A 399 5.31 45.23 -5.61
N ASP A 400 5.80 45.38 -6.84
CA ASP A 400 6.93 46.25 -7.21
C ASP A 400 8.16 46.13 -6.29
N PRO A 401 8.82 44.96 -6.24
CA PRO A 401 10.02 44.76 -5.43
C PRO A 401 11.19 45.60 -5.93
N ASP A 402 12.01 46.11 -5.01
CA ASP A 402 13.32 46.66 -5.36
C ASP A 402 14.15 45.57 -6.03
N ARG A 403 14.70 45.85 -7.22
CA ARG A 403 15.49 44.88 -7.99
C ARG A 403 16.97 45.17 -7.85
N ASP A 404 17.76 44.12 -7.66
CA ASP A 404 19.21 44.21 -7.67
C ASP A 404 19.69 44.65 -9.06
N ILE A 405 20.46 45.73 -9.10
CA ILE A 405 20.96 46.37 -10.31
C ILE A 405 21.83 45.43 -11.14
N LEU A 406 22.53 44.48 -10.50
CA LEU A 406 23.45 43.57 -11.19
C LEU A 406 22.79 42.29 -11.66
N THR A 407 21.84 41.76 -10.89
CA THR A 407 21.24 40.44 -11.15
C THR A 407 19.78 40.51 -11.62
N ASP A 408 19.18 41.69 -11.64
CA ASP A 408 17.74 41.96 -11.91
C ASP A 408 16.78 41.15 -10.99
N ARG A 409 17.28 40.75 -9.82
CA ARG A 409 16.56 39.93 -8.84
C ARG A 409 15.80 40.78 -7.84
N PRO A 410 14.59 40.39 -7.44
CA PRO A 410 13.86 41.08 -6.39
C PRO A 410 14.55 40.91 -5.04
N LEU A 411 14.84 42.01 -4.36
CA LEU A 411 15.47 42.05 -3.04
C LEU A 411 14.40 41.86 -1.95
N VAL A 412 13.96 40.61 -1.79
CA VAL A 412 12.87 40.25 -0.87
C VAL A 412 13.33 39.24 0.18
N PRO A 413 12.73 39.24 1.38
CA PRO A 413 13.10 38.24 2.38
C PRO A 413 12.68 36.84 1.90
N PRO A 414 13.53 35.82 2.12
CA PRO A 414 13.25 34.46 1.67
C PRO A 414 11.99 33.93 2.34
N ARG A 415 11.23 33.14 1.58
CA ARG A 415 10.01 32.49 2.06
C ARG A 415 10.35 31.35 3.01
N ARG A 416 9.57 31.19 4.08
CA ARG A 416 9.71 30.07 5.04
C ARG A 416 9.10 28.74 4.60
N LEU A 417 8.64 28.67 3.34
CA LEU A 417 8.00 27.50 2.76
C LEU A 417 8.96 26.30 2.73
N ARG A 418 8.52 25.20 3.34
CA ARG A 418 9.14 23.87 3.27
C ARG A 418 8.35 22.93 2.38
N HIS A 419 7.04 23.08 2.32
CA HIS A 419 6.18 22.26 1.48
C HIS A 419 5.24 23.14 0.66
N LEU A 420 5.33 23.03 -0.66
CA LEU A 420 4.45 23.74 -1.59
C LEU A 420 3.79 22.72 -2.52
N ASP A 421 2.47 22.77 -2.59
CA ASP A 421 1.67 21.96 -3.49
C ASP A 421 0.77 22.88 -4.31
N ILE A 422 1.07 22.98 -5.60
CA ILE A 422 0.34 23.79 -6.59
C ILE A 422 -0.06 22.89 -7.77
N SER A 423 -0.51 21.69 -7.42
CA SER A 423 -0.98 20.69 -8.38
C SER A 423 -2.36 21.07 -8.96
N ARG A 424 -2.59 20.76 -10.23
CA ARG A 424 -3.85 21.06 -10.95
C ARG A 424 -4.17 22.55 -10.99
N CYS A 425 -3.16 23.40 -11.13
CA CYS A 425 -3.30 24.84 -11.28
C CYS A 425 -3.08 25.21 -12.76
N ARG A 426 -4.15 25.15 -13.56
CA ARG A 426 -4.07 25.31 -15.03
C ARG A 426 -3.62 26.69 -15.50
N GLY A 427 -3.75 27.72 -14.65
CA GLY A 427 -3.31 29.08 -14.93
C GLY A 427 -1.82 29.33 -14.73
N LEU A 428 -1.05 28.35 -14.24
CA LEU A 428 0.39 28.47 -14.02
C LEU A 428 1.21 28.02 -15.23
N THR A 429 2.23 28.81 -15.56
CA THR A 429 3.25 28.51 -16.57
C THR A 429 4.64 28.49 -15.95
N ASP A 430 5.66 28.26 -16.78
CA ASP A 430 7.06 28.24 -16.35
C ASP A 430 7.47 29.54 -15.64
N THR A 431 6.91 30.68 -16.07
CA THR A 431 7.22 32.00 -15.48
C THR A 431 6.80 32.10 -14.02
N GLY A 432 5.62 31.57 -13.67
CA GLY A 432 5.14 31.52 -12.28
C GLY A 432 6.05 30.65 -11.41
N VAL A 433 6.44 29.46 -11.88
CA VAL A 433 7.35 28.58 -11.12
C VAL A 433 8.74 29.19 -11.00
N GLN A 434 9.23 29.84 -12.04
CA GLN A 434 10.52 30.54 -12.03
C GLN A 434 10.56 31.69 -11.01
N SER A 435 9.42 32.32 -10.68
CA SER A 435 9.37 33.32 -9.61
C SER A 435 9.77 32.79 -8.24
N LEU A 436 9.67 31.47 -8.01
CA LEU A 436 10.11 30.84 -6.76
C LEU A 436 11.64 30.78 -6.65
N THR A 437 12.36 30.86 -7.77
CA THR A 437 13.82 30.72 -7.84
C THR A 437 14.52 31.71 -6.90
N HIS A 438 15.51 31.23 -6.14
CA HIS A 438 16.23 32.00 -5.09
C HIS A 438 15.41 32.43 -3.86
N ASN A 439 14.08 32.41 -3.92
CA ASN A 439 13.23 32.93 -2.84
C ASN A 439 12.67 31.84 -1.91
N VAL A 440 12.79 30.54 -2.26
CA VAL A 440 12.35 29.39 -1.43
C VAL A 440 13.51 28.47 -1.02
N PRO A 441 14.57 28.95 -0.33
CA PRO A 441 15.76 28.14 -0.03
C PRO A 441 15.52 26.98 0.94
N TYR A 442 14.41 27.01 1.69
CA TYR A 442 14.06 25.98 2.68
C TYR A 442 13.11 24.90 2.15
N LEU A 443 12.81 24.90 0.85
CA LEU A 443 11.87 23.96 0.25
C LEU A 443 12.37 22.52 0.37
N GLU A 444 11.58 21.69 1.04
CA GLU A 444 11.83 20.26 1.28
C GLU A 444 10.90 19.38 0.42
N GLY A 445 9.66 19.81 0.17
CA GLY A 445 8.71 19.10 -0.67
C GLY A 445 8.03 20.00 -1.68
N PHE A 446 8.00 19.59 -2.95
CA PHE A 446 7.38 20.34 -4.03
C PHE A 446 6.52 19.45 -4.91
N ARG A 447 5.26 19.84 -5.12
CA ARG A 447 4.31 19.12 -5.97
C ARG A 447 3.71 19.99 -7.07
N LEU A 448 3.77 19.48 -8.30
CA LEU A 448 3.34 20.14 -9.53
C LEU A 448 2.51 19.18 -10.41
N CYS A 449 1.71 18.32 -9.81
CA CYS A 449 1.00 17.29 -10.56
C CYS A 449 -0.10 17.89 -11.46
N GLN A 450 -0.29 17.35 -12.66
CA GLN A 450 -1.34 17.71 -13.63
C GLN A 450 -1.36 19.20 -14.04
N ASN A 451 -0.18 19.82 -14.13
CA ASN A 451 -0.03 21.15 -14.70
C ASN A 451 0.34 21.05 -16.19
N THR A 452 -0.62 21.34 -17.07
CA THR A 452 -0.50 21.06 -18.51
C THR A 452 0.39 22.06 -19.27
N ALA A 453 0.66 23.24 -18.71
CA ALA A 453 1.43 24.29 -19.36
C ALA A 453 2.92 24.32 -18.97
N LEU A 454 3.35 23.47 -18.02
CA LEU A 454 4.73 23.48 -17.53
C LEU A 454 5.67 22.68 -18.41
N THR A 455 6.84 23.23 -18.70
CA THR A 455 7.93 22.61 -19.45
C THR A 455 9.16 22.36 -18.57
N ASP A 456 10.26 21.89 -19.18
CA ASP A 456 11.53 21.65 -18.49
C ASP A 456 12.11 22.93 -17.85
N ASP A 457 11.84 24.10 -18.47
CA ASP A 457 12.38 25.40 -18.07
C ASP A 457 11.83 25.88 -16.71
N ALA A 458 10.64 25.40 -16.30
CA ALA A 458 10.07 25.68 -14.99
C ALA A 458 10.97 25.19 -13.85
N LEU A 459 11.56 24.00 -14.02
CA LEU A 459 12.30 23.31 -12.97
C LEU A 459 13.79 23.63 -13.00
N ASP A 460 14.38 23.91 -14.16
CA ASP A 460 15.84 24.06 -14.30
C ASP A 460 16.42 25.10 -13.34
N SER A 461 15.87 26.32 -13.36
CA SER A 461 16.35 27.41 -12.49
C SER A 461 16.05 27.12 -11.01
N LEU A 462 14.87 26.56 -10.71
CA LEU A 462 14.45 26.27 -9.34
C LEU A 462 15.34 25.22 -8.67
N LEU A 463 15.66 24.13 -9.38
CA LEU A 463 16.47 23.02 -8.87
C LEU A 463 17.91 23.42 -8.56
N GLN A 464 18.45 24.44 -9.24
CA GLN A 464 19.77 24.99 -8.96
C GLN A 464 19.84 25.74 -7.62
N THR A 465 18.69 26.17 -7.09
CA THR A 465 18.61 27.03 -5.89
C THR A 465 18.05 26.32 -4.65
N THR A 466 17.49 25.12 -4.81
CA THR A 466 16.78 24.37 -3.77
C THR A 466 17.63 23.23 -3.20
N ASN A 467 18.52 23.56 -2.28
CA ASN A 467 19.52 22.61 -1.75
C ASN A 467 18.99 21.68 -0.65
N ARG A 468 17.71 21.80 -0.27
CA ARG A 468 17.07 21.00 0.79
C ARG A 468 15.91 20.15 0.26
N LEU A 469 15.73 20.08 -1.06
CA LEU A 469 14.63 19.35 -1.67
C LEU A 469 14.81 17.86 -1.43
N THR A 470 13.80 17.25 -0.79
CA THR A 470 13.76 15.82 -0.45
C THR A 470 12.62 15.10 -1.18
N HIS A 471 11.52 15.79 -1.46
CA HIS A 471 10.34 15.23 -2.12
C HIS A 471 9.98 16.09 -3.35
N LEU A 472 9.96 15.48 -4.53
CA LEU A 472 9.53 16.12 -5.77
C LEU A 472 8.48 15.24 -6.45
N GLU A 473 7.28 15.77 -6.63
CA GLU A 473 6.19 15.08 -7.34
C GLU A 473 5.76 15.92 -8.54
N VAL A 474 5.98 15.37 -9.74
CA VAL A 474 5.67 15.99 -11.02
C VAL A 474 4.97 14.95 -11.88
N GLU A 475 3.73 14.62 -11.51
CA GLU A 475 2.92 13.62 -12.21
C GLU A 475 2.07 14.26 -13.31
N GLU A 476 1.83 13.55 -14.41
CA GLU A 476 0.95 14.00 -15.50
C GLU A 476 1.30 15.40 -16.06
N VAL A 477 2.60 15.73 -16.11
CA VAL A 477 3.10 16.93 -16.80
C VAL A 477 3.56 16.52 -18.21
N GLU A 478 2.67 16.67 -19.18
CA GLU A 478 2.83 16.13 -20.54
C GLU A 478 4.01 16.71 -21.32
N LEU A 479 4.36 17.97 -21.06
CA LEU A 479 5.43 18.67 -21.78
C LEU A 479 6.82 18.42 -21.19
N LEU A 480 6.91 17.86 -19.98
CA LEU A 480 8.16 17.55 -19.30
C LEU A 480 8.93 16.45 -20.05
N SER A 481 10.22 16.64 -20.26
CA SER A 481 11.09 15.74 -21.02
C SER A 481 12.26 15.21 -20.19
N ASN A 482 13.12 14.40 -20.82
CA ASN A 482 14.35 13.92 -20.19
C ASN A 482 15.31 15.06 -19.79
N ALA A 483 15.19 16.25 -20.39
CA ALA A 483 16.03 17.40 -20.06
C ALA A 483 15.86 17.84 -18.59
N ALA A 484 14.64 17.87 -18.07
CA ALA A 484 14.38 18.20 -16.67
C ALA A 484 15.11 17.24 -15.71
N LEU A 485 15.08 15.93 -15.97
CA LEU A 485 15.77 14.95 -15.12
C LEU A 485 17.29 15.02 -15.25
N MET A 486 17.81 15.32 -16.44
CA MET A 486 19.24 15.54 -16.62
C MET A 486 19.70 16.79 -15.85
N ASN A 487 18.92 17.87 -15.87
CA ASN A 487 19.21 19.06 -15.09
C ASN A 487 19.12 18.78 -13.58
N LEU A 488 18.09 18.03 -13.14
CA LEU A 488 17.97 17.54 -11.77
C LEU A 488 19.20 16.75 -11.33
N SER A 489 19.72 15.85 -12.18
CA SER A 489 20.92 15.04 -11.87
C SER A 489 22.20 15.86 -11.69
N ARG A 490 22.28 17.06 -12.30
CA ARG A 490 23.42 17.98 -12.19
C ARG A 490 23.25 19.01 -11.07
N SER A 491 22.03 19.15 -10.58
CA SER A 491 21.66 20.13 -9.56
C SER A 491 22.13 19.71 -8.15
N PRO A 492 22.30 20.66 -7.21
CA PRO A 492 22.61 20.34 -5.82
C PRO A 492 21.51 19.54 -5.12
N ALA A 493 20.26 19.62 -5.61
CA ALA A 493 19.12 18.88 -5.07
C ALA A 493 19.26 17.36 -5.21
N ALA A 494 20.05 16.86 -6.16
CA ALA A 494 20.25 15.41 -6.38
C ALA A 494 20.80 14.70 -5.14
N ALA A 495 21.65 15.36 -4.35
CA ALA A 495 22.26 14.76 -3.16
C ALA A 495 21.25 14.55 -2.00
N THR A 496 20.22 15.39 -1.93
CA THR A 496 19.22 15.40 -0.84
C THR A 496 17.92 14.70 -1.22
N LEU A 497 17.67 14.45 -2.50
CA LEU A 497 16.42 13.88 -2.99
C LEU A 497 16.21 12.46 -2.45
N GLU A 498 15.06 12.25 -1.79
CA GLU A 498 14.66 10.96 -1.22
C GLU A 498 13.44 10.37 -1.95
N HIS A 499 12.53 11.21 -2.43
CA HIS A 499 11.29 10.81 -3.08
C HIS A 499 11.11 11.56 -4.39
N LEU A 500 10.96 10.82 -5.49
CA LEU A 500 10.65 11.36 -6.81
C LEU A 500 9.46 10.63 -7.41
N SER A 501 8.42 11.36 -7.80
CA SER A 501 7.33 10.84 -8.61
C SER A 501 7.25 11.60 -9.93
N ILE A 502 7.28 10.86 -11.04
CA ILE A 502 7.14 11.36 -12.41
C ILE A 502 6.17 10.49 -13.22
N SER A 503 5.17 9.94 -12.54
CA SER A 503 4.16 9.09 -13.13
C SER A 503 3.40 9.83 -14.24
N TYR A 504 3.04 9.11 -15.31
CA TYR A 504 2.35 9.61 -16.50
C TYR A 504 3.10 10.70 -17.29
N CYS A 505 4.39 10.93 -17.02
CA CYS A 505 5.23 11.75 -17.90
C CYS A 505 5.74 10.91 -19.08
N GLU A 506 4.89 10.75 -20.10
CA GLU A 506 5.17 9.84 -21.22
C GLU A 506 6.43 10.19 -22.02
N ARG A 507 6.91 11.44 -22.00
CA ARG A 507 8.13 11.84 -22.75
C ARG A 507 9.43 11.46 -22.03
N ILE A 508 9.35 10.97 -20.81
CA ILE A 508 10.48 10.53 -20.01
C ILE A 508 10.77 9.04 -20.25
N GLY A 509 12.05 8.70 -20.34
CA GLY A 509 12.53 7.33 -20.42
C GLY A 509 13.95 7.19 -19.86
N ASP A 510 14.66 6.15 -20.31
CA ASP A 510 15.96 5.76 -19.75
C ASP A 510 17.00 6.89 -19.77
N VAL A 511 17.00 7.71 -20.84
CA VAL A 511 17.97 8.80 -21.03
C VAL A 511 17.94 9.79 -19.87
N GLY A 512 16.77 10.09 -19.31
CA GLY A 512 16.63 10.98 -18.16
C GLY A 512 16.82 10.28 -16.81
N VAL A 513 16.30 9.06 -16.67
CA VAL A 513 16.28 8.35 -15.37
C VAL A 513 17.63 7.73 -15.01
N LEU A 514 18.42 7.24 -15.98
CA LEU A 514 19.72 6.61 -15.70
C LEU A 514 20.72 7.57 -15.03
N PRO A 515 20.97 8.80 -15.56
CA PRO A 515 21.83 9.77 -14.88
C PRO A 515 21.31 10.15 -13.50
N LEU A 516 19.99 10.22 -13.35
CA LEU A 516 19.35 10.55 -12.07
C LEU A 516 19.64 9.51 -10.99
N LEU A 517 19.51 8.22 -11.31
CA LEU A 517 19.82 7.12 -10.38
C LEU A 517 21.29 7.12 -9.94
N GLN A 518 22.20 7.56 -10.81
CA GLN A 518 23.62 7.68 -10.50
C GLN A 518 23.93 8.90 -9.62
N ALA A 519 23.22 10.01 -9.84
CA ALA A 519 23.43 11.25 -9.10
C ALA A 519 22.72 11.27 -7.74
N CYS A 520 21.66 10.48 -7.54
CA CYS A 520 20.83 10.48 -6.32
C CYS A 520 21.10 9.25 -5.43
N PRO A 521 22.13 9.27 -4.56
CA PRO A 521 22.47 8.11 -3.72
C PRO A 521 21.43 7.80 -2.64
N ASN A 522 20.67 8.82 -2.20
CA ASN A 522 19.74 8.74 -1.08
C ASN A 522 18.28 8.47 -1.49
N ILE A 523 18.01 8.24 -2.79
CA ILE A 523 16.63 8.02 -3.25
C ILE A 523 16.02 6.74 -2.64
N LYS A 524 14.91 6.90 -1.93
CA LYS A 524 14.17 5.84 -1.23
C LYS A 524 12.86 5.49 -1.93
N SER A 525 12.26 6.41 -2.67
CA SER A 525 11.05 6.16 -3.45
C SER A 525 11.17 6.77 -4.84
N LEU A 526 10.88 5.97 -5.86
CA LEU A 526 10.90 6.37 -7.25
C LEU A 526 9.65 5.81 -7.94
N CYS A 527 8.73 6.69 -8.35
CA CYS A 527 7.52 6.32 -9.07
C CYS A 527 7.64 6.75 -10.53
N LEU A 528 7.52 5.77 -11.43
CA LEU A 528 7.78 5.89 -12.88
C LEU A 528 6.62 5.36 -13.70
N ASP A 529 5.41 5.34 -13.14
CA ASP A 529 4.25 4.71 -13.76
C ASP A 529 3.93 5.37 -15.11
N ASN A 530 3.53 4.58 -16.12
CA ASN A 530 3.20 5.07 -17.46
C ASN A 530 4.28 5.97 -18.10
N THR A 531 5.56 5.66 -17.86
CA THR A 531 6.71 6.29 -18.56
C THR A 531 7.31 5.34 -19.60
N ARG A 532 8.21 5.83 -20.47
CA ARG A 532 8.89 5.02 -21.52
C ARG A 532 10.18 4.34 -21.02
N ILE A 533 10.34 4.14 -19.72
CA ILE A 533 11.49 3.41 -19.18
C ILE A 533 11.52 1.97 -19.67
N SER A 534 12.72 1.41 -19.79
CA SER A 534 12.96 0.01 -20.15
C SER A 534 13.64 -0.76 -19.00
N ASP A 535 13.93 -2.03 -19.26
CA ASP A 535 14.72 -2.89 -18.38
C ASP A 535 16.04 -2.25 -17.92
N LEU A 536 16.65 -1.38 -18.74
CA LEU A 536 17.90 -0.69 -18.39
C LEU A 536 17.81 0.06 -17.06
N VAL A 537 16.70 0.75 -16.81
CA VAL A 537 16.47 1.50 -15.56
C VAL A 537 16.36 0.56 -14.36
N LEU A 538 15.69 -0.60 -14.53
CA LEU A 538 15.57 -1.60 -13.48
C LEU A 538 16.93 -2.22 -13.13
N MET A 539 17.75 -2.51 -14.14
CA MET A 539 19.10 -3.03 -13.96
C MET A 539 20.01 -2.02 -13.24
N GLU A 540 19.97 -0.75 -13.66
CA GLU A 540 20.75 0.33 -13.03
C GLU A 540 20.29 0.55 -11.58
N ALA A 541 18.98 0.58 -11.30
CA ALA A 541 18.45 0.70 -9.95
C ALA A 541 18.95 -0.44 -9.04
N SER A 542 18.93 -1.68 -9.54
CA SER A 542 19.48 -2.86 -8.86
C SER A 542 20.99 -2.70 -8.57
N GLU A 543 21.76 -2.14 -9.50
CA GLU A 543 23.18 -1.84 -9.28
C GLU A 543 23.40 -0.75 -8.22
N GLN A 544 22.67 0.36 -8.30
CA GLN A 544 22.85 1.49 -7.39
C GLN A 544 22.48 1.14 -5.94
N VAL A 545 21.39 0.40 -5.72
CA VAL A 545 21.01 -0.05 -4.36
C VAL A 545 22.05 -1.00 -3.77
N ARG A 546 22.69 -1.84 -4.59
CA ARG A 546 23.79 -2.71 -4.13
C ARG A 546 25.02 -1.91 -3.70
N LYS A 547 25.33 -0.80 -4.38
CA LYS A 547 26.44 0.10 -4.00
C LYS A 547 26.25 0.75 -2.62
N ARG A 548 25.00 0.83 -2.12
CA ARG A 548 24.69 1.44 -0.81
C ARG A 548 25.16 0.62 0.40
N GLY A 549 25.53 -0.65 0.23
CA GLY A 549 26.16 -1.43 1.29
C GLY A 549 25.90 -2.93 1.25
N SER A 550 26.78 -3.68 1.90
CA SER A 550 26.65 -5.12 2.12
C SER A 550 27.21 -5.49 3.50
N THR A 551 26.63 -6.50 4.14
CA THR A 551 27.00 -6.98 5.48
C THR A 551 27.52 -8.40 5.41
N THR A 552 28.51 -8.72 6.22
CA THR A 552 29.01 -10.10 6.39
C THR A 552 28.20 -10.89 7.42
N LYS A 553 27.32 -10.20 8.18
CA LYS A 553 26.51 -10.82 9.24
C LYS A 553 25.19 -11.34 8.68
N LYS A 554 25.04 -12.67 8.61
CA LYS A 554 23.78 -13.34 8.22
C LYS A 554 22.60 -12.96 9.14
N SER A 555 22.86 -12.60 10.40
CA SER A 555 21.83 -12.21 11.38
C SER A 555 21.24 -10.81 11.13
N GLN A 556 21.91 -9.97 10.33
CA GLN A 556 21.42 -8.63 10.05
C GLN A 556 20.43 -8.70 8.88
N LEU A 557 19.15 -8.58 9.19
CA LEU A 557 18.09 -8.56 8.20
C LEU A 557 18.18 -7.30 7.32
N PRO A 558 17.94 -7.42 6.01
CA PRO A 558 17.96 -6.27 5.11
C PRO A 558 16.78 -5.34 5.38
N LYS A 559 16.96 -4.05 5.09
CA LYS A 559 15.89 -3.04 5.14
C LYS A 559 15.40 -2.71 3.72
N LYS A 560 14.22 -2.11 3.62
CA LYS A 560 13.72 -1.52 2.38
C LYS A 560 14.65 -0.35 1.97
N GLY A 561 15.34 -0.49 0.84
CA GLY A 561 16.30 0.49 0.34
C GLY A 561 15.71 1.47 -0.66
N LEU A 562 14.96 0.93 -1.62
CA LEU A 562 14.28 1.69 -2.68
C LEU A 562 12.90 1.07 -2.91
N GLU A 563 11.85 1.89 -2.86
CA GLU A 563 10.55 1.61 -3.44
C GLU A 563 10.56 2.06 -4.89
N LEU A 564 10.37 1.13 -5.81
CA LEU A 564 10.33 1.41 -7.24
C LEU A 564 8.95 1.04 -7.76
N VAL A 565 8.24 2.01 -8.30
CA VAL A 565 6.90 1.82 -8.89
C VAL A 565 7.02 1.99 -10.39
N ALA A 566 6.68 0.94 -11.15
CA ALA A 566 6.77 0.87 -12.60
C ALA A 566 5.55 0.12 -13.16
N PHE A 567 4.37 0.68 -12.95
CA PHE A 567 3.14 0.22 -13.58
C PHE A 567 3.02 0.75 -15.02
N ASP A 568 2.48 -0.07 -15.92
CA ASP A 568 2.17 0.30 -17.31
C ASP A 568 3.34 0.91 -18.12
N CYS A 569 4.59 0.60 -17.75
CA CYS A 569 5.77 0.93 -18.55
C CYS A 569 5.92 -0.03 -19.73
N ALA A 570 5.59 0.41 -20.94
CA ALA A 570 5.50 -0.47 -22.13
C ALA A 570 6.81 -1.20 -22.50
N ASN A 571 7.98 -0.64 -22.14
CA ASN A 571 9.28 -1.23 -22.48
C ASN A 571 9.88 -2.05 -21.32
N VAL A 572 9.19 -2.18 -20.19
CA VAL A 572 9.62 -3.04 -19.09
C VAL A 572 9.14 -4.46 -19.36
N THR A 573 10.10 -5.39 -19.38
CA THR A 573 9.85 -6.80 -19.60
C THR A 573 10.15 -7.61 -18.34
N TRP A 574 9.84 -8.90 -18.40
CA TRP A 574 10.25 -9.84 -17.36
C TRP A 574 11.77 -9.84 -17.13
N ALA A 575 12.59 -9.56 -18.16
CA ALA A 575 14.04 -9.56 -18.01
C ALA A 575 14.52 -8.51 -17.00
N GLY A 576 14.00 -7.28 -17.07
CA GLY A 576 14.33 -6.23 -16.10
C GLY A 576 13.81 -6.52 -14.69
N VAL A 577 12.57 -7.02 -14.57
CA VAL A 577 12.00 -7.44 -13.28
C VAL A 577 12.85 -8.55 -12.65
N ARG A 578 13.24 -9.54 -13.44
CA ARG A 578 14.10 -10.64 -13.01
C ARG A 578 15.45 -10.14 -12.51
N GLU A 579 16.07 -9.15 -13.15
CA GLU A 579 17.34 -8.58 -12.67
C GLU A 579 17.18 -7.95 -11.27
N ILE A 580 16.05 -7.31 -10.97
CA ILE A 580 15.77 -6.81 -9.62
C ILE A 580 15.62 -7.97 -8.63
N LEU A 581 14.87 -9.02 -8.97
CA LEU A 581 14.70 -10.19 -8.11
C LEU A 581 16.05 -10.86 -7.83
N GLN A 582 16.88 -11.04 -8.86
CA GLN A 582 18.24 -11.57 -8.72
C GLN A 582 19.11 -10.63 -7.89
N GLY A 583 19.10 -9.32 -8.15
CA GLY A 583 19.85 -8.33 -7.39
C GLY A 583 19.50 -8.33 -5.89
N ASN A 584 18.21 -8.47 -5.58
CA ASN A 584 17.70 -8.58 -4.21
C ASN A 584 18.16 -9.86 -3.49
N GLY A 585 18.19 -10.99 -4.21
CA GLY A 585 18.54 -12.30 -3.64
C GLY A 585 20.02 -12.68 -3.71
N ARG A 586 20.85 -11.90 -4.42
CA ARG A 586 22.25 -12.25 -4.71
C ARG A 586 23.15 -12.03 -3.51
N VAL A 587 23.59 -13.13 -2.91
CA VAL A 587 24.66 -13.14 -1.90
C VAL A 587 26.01 -13.16 -2.62
N MET A 588 26.83 -12.12 -2.42
CA MET A 588 28.14 -12.03 -3.07
C MET A 588 29.21 -12.80 -2.29
N GLN A 589 30.22 -13.30 -3.01
CA GLN A 589 31.41 -13.86 -2.39
C GLN A 589 32.41 -12.73 -2.10
N GLY A 590 32.67 -12.49 -0.83
CA GLY A 590 33.72 -11.58 -0.36
C GLY A 590 35.12 -12.21 -0.44
N ARG A 591 36.13 -11.44 -0.02
CA ARG A 591 37.54 -11.79 -0.12
C ARG A 591 37.85 -13.06 0.68
N LYS A 592 38.48 -14.04 0.04
CA LYS A 592 38.97 -15.26 0.69
C LYS A 592 39.97 -14.88 1.78
N LYS A 593 39.70 -15.29 3.03
CA LYS A 593 40.67 -15.20 4.11
C LYS A 593 41.28 -16.57 4.32
N SER A 594 42.59 -16.67 4.18
CA SER A 594 43.35 -17.85 4.59
C SER A 594 43.46 -17.84 6.11
N VAL A 595 42.80 -18.78 6.76
CA VAL A 595 42.89 -18.99 8.21
C VAL A 595 43.73 -20.24 8.43
N VAL A 596 44.79 -20.13 9.25
CA VAL A 596 45.59 -21.28 9.66
C VAL A 596 44.84 -21.99 10.77
N GLN A 597 44.21 -23.12 10.44
CA GLN A 597 43.60 -23.99 11.43
C GLN A 597 44.70 -24.88 12.02
N LYS A 598 44.98 -24.71 13.31
CA LYS A 598 45.84 -25.60 14.07
C LYS A 598 44.98 -26.72 14.64
N THR A 599 45.20 -27.95 14.19
CA THR A 599 44.59 -29.13 14.79
C THR A 599 45.69 -29.91 15.51
N ASN A 600 45.57 -30.00 16.83
CA ASN A 600 46.46 -30.80 17.65
C ASN A 600 45.89 -32.21 17.71
N PHE A 601 46.60 -33.18 17.13
CA PHE A 601 46.30 -34.59 17.34
C PHE A 601 47.14 -35.09 18.51
N VAL A 602 46.50 -35.82 19.44
CA VAL A 602 47.18 -36.58 20.48
C VAL A 602 47.09 -38.03 20.04
N GLY A 603 48.23 -38.62 19.65
CA GLY A 603 48.31 -40.05 19.35
C GLY A 603 48.15 -40.88 20.62
N GLU A 604 47.77 -42.16 20.48
CA GLU A 604 47.63 -43.10 21.61
C GLU A 604 48.92 -43.26 22.43
N ASP A 605 50.08 -42.91 21.87
CA ASP A 605 51.40 -42.94 22.53
C ASP A 605 51.77 -41.62 23.26
N GLY A 606 50.88 -40.63 23.30
CA GLY A 606 51.10 -39.37 24.01
C GLY A 606 51.93 -38.32 23.25
N GLU A 607 52.35 -38.59 22.01
CA GLU A 607 52.99 -37.60 21.15
C GLU A 607 51.97 -36.61 20.56
N ARG A 608 52.29 -35.32 20.63
CA ARG A 608 51.47 -34.21 20.11
C ARG A 608 51.95 -33.80 18.72
N GLU A 609 51.20 -34.14 17.67
CA GLU A 609 51.43 -33.62 16.33
C GLU A 609 50.61 -32.34 16.10
N GLU A 610 51.29 -31.21 15.83
CA GLU A 610 50.65 -29.98 15.36
C GLU A 610 50.50 -30.01 13.83
N VAL A 611 49.29 -30.31 13.34
CA VAL A 611 48.98 -30.18 11.91
C VAL A 611 48.45 -28.76 11.65
N ARG A 612 49.21 -27.97 10.89
CA ARG A 612 48.80 -26.63 10.43
C ARG A 612 48.17 -26.74 9.05
N LYS A 613 46.84 -26.67 8.97
CA LYS A 613 46.11 -26.67 7.70
C LYS A 613 45.67 -25.24 7.38
N VAL A 614 46.11 -24.70 6.24
CA VAL A 614 45.58 -23.43 5.74
C VAL A 614 44.20 -23.70 5.13
N VAL A 615 43.16 -23.17 5.77
CA VAL A 615 41.77 -23.27 5.29
C VAL A 615 41.37 -21.91 4.72
N GLU A 616 40.98 -21.88 3.45
CA GLU A 616 40.38 -20.69 2.85
C GLU A 616 38.92 -20.58 3.29
N ILE A 617 38.60 -19.57 4.11
CA ILE A 617 37.22 -19.25 4.46
C ILE A 617 36.71 -18.21 3.47
N GLN A 618 35.68 -18.59 2.71
CA GLN A 618 34.96 -17.68 1.82
C GLN A 618 33.98 -16.85 2.66
N THR A 619 34.24 -15.54 2.81
CA THR A 619 33.28 -14.65 3.48
C THR A 619 32.11 -14.37 2.54
N LEU A 620 30.86 -14.54 2.98
CA LEU A 620 29.68 -14.14 2.22
C LEU A 620 29.30 -12.69 2.54
N LEU A 621 28.81 -11.97 1.54
CA LEU A 621 28.32 -10.60 1.62
C LEU A 621 26.83 -10.58 1.28
N TYR A 622 26.02 -10.28 2.29
CA TYR A 622 24.58 -10.16 2.21
C TYR A 622 24.19 -8.71 1.92
N PRO A 623 23.17 -8.45 1.09
CA PRO A 623 22.70 -7.09 0.84
C PRO A 623 22.11 -6.48 2.12
N THR A 624 22.46 -5.23 2.43
CA THR A 624 21.85 -4.52 3.58
C THR A 624 20.52 -3.87 3.23
N GLN A 625 20.30 -3.63 1.95
CA GLN A 625 19.15 -2.94 1.40
C GLN A 625 18.60 -3.73 0.20
N VAL A 626 17.28 -3.78 0.08
CA VAL A 626 16.56 -4.54 -0.96
C VAL A 626 15.54 -3.62 -1.63
N ILE A 627 15.31 -3.82 -2.92
CA ILE A 627 14.32 -3.06 -3.71
C ILE A 627 12.93 -3.67 -3.52
N HIS A 628 11.96 -2.85 -3.16
CA HIS A 628 10.54 -3.19 -3.23
C HIS A 628 10.00 -2.71 -4.58
N LEU A 629 9.85 -3.61 -5.53
CA LEU A 629 9.31 -3.30 -6.85
C LEU A 629 7.78 -3.48 -6.84
N LYS A 630 7.08 -2.48 -7.34
CA LYS A 630 5.66 -2.53 -7.69
C LYS A 630 5.57 -2.46 -9.22
N ALA A 631 5.07 -3.53 -9.83
CA ALA A 631 5.02 -3.71 -11.28
C ALA A 631 3.68 -4.29 -11.71
N PHE A 632 3.48 -4.46 -13.01
CA PHE A 632 2.23 -4.96 -13.60
C PHE A 632 1.61 -6.15 -12.83
N TYR A 633 0.27 -6.16 -12.69
CA TYR A 633 -0.46 -7.12 -11.85
C TYR A 633 -0.09 -8.59 -12.07
N GLY A 634 0.28 -8.97 -13.30
CA GLY A 634 0.73 -10.33 -13.61
C GLY A 634 2.02 -10.77 -12.91
N TRP A 635 2.89 -9.84 -12.53
CA TRP A 635 4.15 -10.12 -11.82
C TRP A 635 4.10 -9.75 -10.34
N GLN A 636 3.13 -8.91 -9.94
CA GLN A 636 3.08 -8.30 -8.61
C GLN A 636 3.07 -9.33 -7.47
N GLN A 637 2.34 -10.44 -7.60
CA GLN A 637 2.31 -11.50 -6.57
C GLN A 637 3.71 -12.08 -6.32
N THR A 638 4.42 -12.39 -7.40
CA THR A 638 5.76 -13.00 -7.41
C THR A 638 6.79 -12.08 -6.76
N VAL A 639 6.73 -10.80 -7.13
CA VAL A 639 7.67 -9.77 -6.67
C VAL A 639 7.44 -9.52 -5.18
N GLU A 640 6.18 -9.46 -4.75
CA GLU A 640 5.81 -9.26 -3.35
C GLU A 640 6.21 -10.45 -2.47
N GLU A 641 5.99 -11.69 -2.92
CA GLU A 641 6.44 -12.86 -2.18
C GLU A 641 7.96 -12.98 -2.12
N HIS A 642 8.65 -12.72 -3.24
CA HIS A 642 10.12 -12.70 -3.29
C HIS A 642 10.70 -11.67 -2.31
N TYR A 643 10.13 -10.46 -2.32
CA TYR A 643 10.50 -9.38 -1.41
C TYR A 643 10.31 -9.77 0.06
N LYS A 644 9.16 -10.38 0.42
CA LYS A 644 8.92 -10.92 1.77
C LYS A 644 9.95 -11.97 2.17
N ARG A 645 10.33 -12.87 1.26
CA ARG A 645 11.37 -13.90 1.49
C ARG A 645 12.77 -13.26 1.67
N CYS A 646 13.09 -12.21 0.92
CA CYS A 646 14.35 -11.46 1.08
C CYS A 646 14.42 -10.72 2.43
N ILE A 647 13.37 -9.99 2.82
CA ILE A 647 13.33 -9.25 4.09
C ILE A 647 13.37 -10.17 5.32
N SER A 648 12.78 -11.36 5.21
CA SER A 648 12.86 -12.39 6.26
C SER A 648 14.20 -13.12 6.31
N GLY A 649 15.15 -12.81 5.41
CA GLY A 649 16.48 -13.42 5.37
C GLY A 649 16.50 -14.84 4.77
N ARG A 650 15.42 -15.28 4.11
CA ARG A 650 15.29 -16.59 3.48
C ARG A 650 15.81 -16.56 2.03
N TRP A 651 17.12 -16.33 1.87
CA TRP A 651 17.76 -16.11 0.57
C TRP A 651 17.64 -17.30 -0.39
N GLY A 652 17.77 -18.53 0.12
CA GLY A 652 17.65 -19.75 -0.69
C GLY A 652 16.24 -19.96 -1.22
N ALA A 653 15.22 -19.71 -0.37
CA ALA A 653 13.82 -19.79 -0.79
C ALA A 653 13.46 -18.71 -1.82
N ALA A 654 13.98 -17.49 -1.66
CA ALA A 654 13.83 -16.40 -2.63
C ALA A 654 14.44 -16.77 -4.00
N ALA A 655 15.67 -17.31 -4.01
CA ALA A 655 16.32 -17.74 -5.25
C ALA A 655 15.59 -18.89 -5.97
N ARG A 656 15.05 -19.85 -5.21
CA ARG A 656 14.24 -20.95 -5.79
C ARG A 656 12.95 -20.43 -6.43
N LEU A 657 12.28 -19.48 -5.78
CA LEU A 657 11.08 -18.85 -6.33
C LEU A 657 11.38 -18.14 -7.65
N GLU A 658 12.42 -17.30 -7.68
CA GLU A 658 12.85 -16.59 -8.89
C GLU A 658 13.16 -17.57 -10.03
N ALA A 659 13.89 -18.65 -9.77
CA ALA A 659 14.23 -19.64 -10.78
C ALA A 659 13.00 -20.36 -11.35
N LYS A 660 12.05 -20.76 -10.51
CA LYS A 660 10.79 -21.41 -10.93
C LYS A 660 9.92 -20.47 -11.77
N TRP A 661 9.78 -19.21 -11.34
CA TRP A 661 9.04 -18.21 -12.10
C TRP A 661 9.72 -17.86 -13.41
N ALA A 662 11.05 -17.81 -13.45
CA ALA A 662 11.79 -17.61 -14.69
C ALA A 662 11.56 -18.76 -15.68
N GLU A 663 11.57 -20.02 -15.23
CA GLU A 663 11.21 -21.18 -16.06
C GLU A 663 9.77 -21.06 -16.61
N TRP A 664 8.81 -20.68 -15.76
CA TRP A 664 7.42 -20.50 -16.15
C TRP A 664 7.25 -19.38 -17.18
N MET A 665 7.88 -18.23 -16.96
CA MET A 665 7.81 -17.08 -17.87
C MET A 665 8.36 -17.42 -19.26
N VAL A 666 9.54 -18.04 -19.32
CA VAL A 666 10.13 -18.51 -20.59
C VAL A 666 9.21 -19.52 -21.28
N ALA A 667 8.65 -20.46 -20.52
CA ALA A 667 7.75 -21.47 -21.07
C ALA A 667 6.42 -20.87 -21.57
N SER A 668 5.93 -19.82 -20.94
CA SER A 668 4.71 -19.08 -21.33
C SER A 668 4.94 -18.26 -22.60
N GLU A 669 6.07 -17.54 -22.68
CA GLU A 669 6.45 -16.75 -23.87
C GLU A 669 6.68 -17.65 -25.10
N GLU A 670 7.33 -18.82 -24.92
CA GLU A 670 7.51 -19.83 -25.98
C GLU A 670 6.18 -20.31 -26.60
N VAL A 671 5.08 -20.24 -25.84
CA VAL A 671 3.74 -20.60 -26.31
C VAL A 671 3.09 -19.47 -27.12
N GLY A 672 3.38 -18.21 -26.78
CA GLY A 672 2.82 -17.01 -27.43
C GLY A 672 3.47 -16.64 -28.77
N VAL A 673 4.80 -16.76 -28.90
CA VAL A 673 5.57 -16.27 -30.07
C VAL A 673 5.41 -17.14 -31.34
N ALA A 674 4.92 -18.38 -31.22
CA ALA A 674 4.84 -19.31 -32.35
C ALA A 674 3.61 -20.21 -32.26
N ALA A 675 2.44 -19.65 -32.58
CA ALA A 675 1.17 -20.37 -32.53
C ALA A 675 1.04 -21.49 -33.61
N GLN A 676 1.90 -21.54 -34.63
CA GLN A 676 1.80 -22.55 -35.70
C GLN A 676 3.11 -23.33 -35.90
N GLY A 677 3.12 -24.60 -35.46
CA GLY A 677 4.22 -25.54 -35.71
C GLY A 677 4.14 -26.85 -34.93
N TRP A 678 4.80 -27.90 -35.44
CA TRP A 678 4.83 -29.27 -34.91
C TRP A 678 5.25 -29.37 -33.42
N ASN A 679 6.02 -28.40 -32.92
CA ASN A 679 6.49 -28.34 -31.54
C ASN A 679 5.51 -27.66 -30.55
N SER A 680 4.35 -27.19 -31.01
CA SER A 680 3.38 -26.44 -30.18
C SER A 680 2.84 -27.26 -28.99
N ARG A 681 2.55 -28.56 -29.18
CA ARG A 681 2.10 -29.45 -28.07
C ARG A 681 3.15 -29.63 -26.98
N ARG A 682 4.43 -29.74 -27.35
CA ARG A 682 5.54 -29.92 -26.38
C ARG A 682 5.76 -28.65 -25.56
N ARG A 683 5.67 -27.48 -26.19
CA ARG A 683 5.79 -26.16 -25.53
C ARG A 683 4.64 -25.94 -24.54
N ARG A 684 3.39 -26.20 -24.95
CA ARG A 684 2.22 -26.12 -24.05
C ARG A 684 2.29 -27.09 -22.86
N ARG A 685 2.88 -28.28 -23.01
CA ARG A 685 3.14 -29.19 -21.88
C ARG A 685 4.15 -28.61 -20.91
N ARG A 686 5.28 -28.10 -21.40
CA ARG A 686 6.28 -27.45 -20.53
C ARG A 686 5.72 -26.23 -19.79
N ALA A 687 4.91 -25.41 -20.44
CA ALA A 687 4.24 -24.27 -19.80
C ALA A 687 3.34 -24.71 -18.64
N ARG A 688 2.49 -25.73 -18.84
CA ARG A 688 1.63 -26.29 -17.78
C ARG A 688 2.42 -26.97 -16.67
N ASP A 689 3.48 -27.69 -17.01
CA ASP A 689 4.35 -28.33 -16.02
C ASP A 689 5.06 -27.28 -15.16
N ALA A 690 5.49 -26.16 -15.76
CA ALA A 690 6.08 -25.04 -15.04
C ALA A 690 5.03 -24.29 -14.18
N GLU A 691 3.81 -24.10 -14.69
CA GLU A 691 2.70 -23.46 -13.98
C GLU A 691 2.31 -24.24 -12.72
N ASN A 692 2.21 -25.57 -12.83
CA ASN A 692 1.92 -26.42 -11.68
C ASN A 692 3.01 -26.33 -10.59
N ARG A 693 4.30 -26.21 -10.98
CA ARG A 693 5.41 -26.06 -10.02
C ARG A 693 5.39 -24.74 -9.26
N VAL A 694 4.90 -23.68 -9.89
CA VAL A 694 4.73 -22.37 -9.26
C VAL A 694 3.57 -22.41 -8.27
N ARG A 695 2.43 -22.99 -8.68
CA ARG A 695 1.23 -23.10 -7.83
C ARG A 695 1.45 -23.96 -6.58
N ASP A 696 2.18 -25.07 -6.72
CA ASP A 696 2.50 -25.95 -5.59
C ASP A 696 3.37 -25.25 -4.51
N ASP A 697 4.12 -24.20 -4.86
CA ASP A 697 4.93 -23.40 -3.92
C ASP A 697 4.13 -22.33 -3.17
N GLU A 698 3.08 -21.76 -3.79
CA GLU A 698 2.15 -20.83 -3.13
C GLU A 698 1.38 -21.55 -2.01
N ASP A 699 0.95 -22.80 -2.26
CA ASP A 699 0.26 -23.65 -1.28
C ASP A 699 1.20 -24.21 -0.19
N GLY A 700 2.51 -24.28 -0.47
CA GLY A 700 3.55 -24.83 0.43
C GLY A 700 4.12 -23.85 1.48
N ALA A 701 3.74 -22.58 1.44
CA ALA A 701 4.30 -21.53 2.30
C ALA A 701 4.15 -21.76 3.82
N ALA A 702 3.27 -22.68 4.24
CA ALA A 702 3.07 -23.05 5.63
C ALA A 702 4.05 -24.11 6.16
N GLN A 703 4.79 -24.83 5.31
CA GLN A 703 5.46 -26.09 5.70
C GLN A 703 7.00 -26.02 5.76
N ASP A 704 7.61 -24.92 5.28
CA ASP A 704 9.08 -24.72 5.25
C ASP A 704 9.66 -24.13 6.56
N THR A 705 8.97 -24.24 7.69
CA THR A 705 9.48 -23.79 9.01
C THR A 705 10.53 -24.72 9.62
N ALA A 706 10.83 -25.87 9.00
CA ALA A 706 11.65 -26.92 9.59
C ALA A 706 12.91 -27.32 8.81
N THR A 707 13.21 -26.72 7.67
CA THR A 707 14.43 -27.02 6.90
C THR A 707 15.43 -25.87 7.02
N GLY A 708 16.47 -26.08 7.83
CA GLY A 708 17.56 -25.13 7.99
C GLY A 708 18.22 -24.80 6.65
N ASP A 709 18.38 -23.52 6.37
CA ASP A 709 19.20 -22.98 5.27
C ASP A 709 20.71 -23.23 5.54
N GLU A 710 21.13 -24.50 5.58
CA GLU A 710 22.55 -24.89 5.62
C GLU A 710 23.15 -25.15 4.24
N ASP A 711 22.37 -25.56 3.23
CA ASP A 711 22.91 -25.84 1.89
C ASP A 711 22.60 -24.71 0.91
N GLY A 712 23.32 -23.60 1.10
CA GLY A 712 23.34 -22.44 0.22
C GLY A 712 24.75 -22.07 -0.23
N SER A 713 25.67 -23.04 -0.34
CA SER A 713 26.92 -22.81 -1.08
C SER A 713 26.62 -22.96 -2.57
N GLY A 714 26.85 -21.91 -3.36
CA GLY A 714 26.76 -21.92 -4.83
C GLY A 714 27.80 -22.82 -5.51
N LEU A 715 27.87 -24.10 -5.12
CA LEU A 715 28.80 -25.10 -5.63
C LEU A 715 28.12 -26.21 -6.47
N GLU A 716 26.79 -26.18 -6.64
CA GLU A 716 26.06 -27.20 -7.40
C GLU A 716 25.90 -26.90 -8.90
N PHE A 717 26.93 -26.31 -9.52
CA PHE A 717 27.03 -26.16 -10.98
C PHE A 717 28.36 -26.71 -11.50
N ALA A 718 28.78 -27.92 -11.10
CA ALA A 718 29.84 -28.66 -11.80
C ALA A 718 30.08 -30.11 -11.29
N THR A 719 29.07 -30.96 -11.09
CA THR A 719 29.33 -32.42 -11.07
C THR A 719 28.06 -33.17 -11.43
N GLY A 720 28.06 -33.81 -12.61
CA GLY A 720 27.01 -34.74 -12.98
C GLY A 720 27.00 -35.95 -12.04
N HIS A 721 25.94 -36.12 -11.27
CA HIS A 721 25.55 -37.38 -10.64
C HIS A 721 24.03 -37.56 -10.71
N THR A 722 23.65 -38.82 -10.85
CA THR A 722 22.33 -39.37 -11.14
C THR A 722 21.24 -39.01 -10.10
N PRO A 723 19.97 -38.91 -10.50
CA PRO A 723 18.89 -38.53 -9.58
C PRO A 723 18.59 -39.65 -8.59
N ARG A 724 18.74 -39.36 -7.29
CA ARG A 724 18.21 -40.19 -6.20
C ARG A 724 16.68 -40.16 -6.25
N GLY A 725 16.08 -41.35 -6.38
CA GLY A 725 14.64 -41.55 -6.51
C GLY A 725 13.86 -41.10 -5.27
N GLY A 726 13.07 -40.04 -5.43
CA GLY A 726 11.95 -39.75 -4.54
C GLY A 726 10.81 -40.75 -4.79
N ARG A 727 10.42 -41.48 -3.74
CA ARG A 727 9.27 -42.39 -3.74
C ARG A 727 7.99 -41.62 -4.11
N ARG A 728 7.51 -41.81 -5.33
CA ARG A 728 6.15 -41.43 -5.74
C ARG A 728 5.17 -42.34 -5.01
N ARG A 729 4.33 -41.79 -4.12
CA ARG A 729 3.10 -42.46 -3.69
C ARG A 729 2.15 -42.49 -4.89
N ALA A 730 1.95 -43.68 -5.46
CA ALA A 730 0.93 -43.91 -6.46
C ALA A 730 -0.46 -43.67 -5.83
N ARG A 731 -1.24 -42.73 -6.37
CA ARG A 731 -2.69 -42.70 -6.15
C ARG A 731 -3.30 -43.72 -7.11
N SER A 732 -3.88 -44.78 -6.56
CA SER A 732 -4.67 -45.77 -7.29
C SER A 732 -5.88 -45.09 -7.94
N GLY A 733 -5.98 -45.18 -9.27
CA GLY A 733 -7.18 -44.80 -10.00
C GLY A 733 -8.29 -45.81 -9.74
N GLY A 734 -9.34 -45.37 -9.04
CA GLY A 734 -10.61 -46.07 -8.98
C GLY A 734 -11.41 -45.77 -10.25
N CYS A 735 -11.60 -46.80 -11.06
CA CYS A 735 -12.52 -46.82 -12.19
C CYS A 735 -13.95 -46.98 -11.63
N MET A 736 -14.86 -46.06 -11.95
CA MET A 736 -16.29 -46.36 -12.01
C MET A 736 -16.82 -45.93 -13.37
N VAL A 737 -17.22 -46.94 -14.14
CA VAL A 737 -18.11 -46.83 -15.29
C VAL A 737 -19.41 -47.50 -14.85
N MET A 738 -20.40 -46.71 -14.46
CA MET A 738 -21.69 -46.54 -15.14
C MET A 738 -22.48 -45.45 -14.43
#